data_AF-H3GXS0-F1
#
_entry.id   AF-H3GXS0-F1
#
_cell.length_a   1.000
_cell.length_b   1.000
_cell.length_c   1.000
_cell.angle_alpha   90.00
_cell.angle_beta   90.00
_cell.angle_gamma   90.00
#
_symmetry.space_group_name_H-M   'P 1'
#
loop_
_entity.id
_entity.type
_entity.pdbx_description
1 polymer ?
#
loop_
_entity_poly.entity_id
_entity_poly.type
_entity_poly.pdbx_seq_one_letter_code
_entity_poly.pdbx_strand_id
1 'polypeptide(L)'
;METAGKIEPFRLIHRLLVFAIALWYVAISAQAFVAAVTVLRGLESKDLGVTVYTSKLIAGYAGETTIHDSPLVQNVLGGSTEPRDDAIYLETDTSVSFTGCSTFEGADSSVYSNGFTRLLFTSLQKHARGNLSYVEELELIAPVVDCTFELLVSADEEVTKLRMYYLARQKRNASEVLLLSALMSTQDFQVSQQYQSGAALLASIAAIEDMRATEVVHHFAMAYNYPYEDEPHFAVSELIGVEEDNFWLFKSQPNEGSIDPVKEVRSAYRFGGYIDDPVAQSNVEIVHWNLQADPASELSNWEWHSLASLHDSWAWTHTIHGIFAMDVFFDLEILFFVIYHRARKGHFWVGDAFATISNALLYRGVLIFAANHLNGYWTLTEFCLAIGNEVAGRRSIHYRPEMVHADLLTFFMNVASILSYLFRERIDPVLACTAFEFGFAYRVEIVSGMSSLRNVVAGFAEKDHWLGLINVSPFLTRLSPMKFWTVHEIKTDRKPVVIATVLSIFSMILWLVLYIIARKAYRYCKRKHDGANHRASRYASKECGSEGEDGLTSFESATGSALSKRYGVISGYDNYVVRNDKRYASIDAVYGNGFLVANGKFLLSTEDIFSLLVMKVTRVRFTNIYVYAILADGAVNQTAQLVYPHTIPWDDFGRIGVAKLS
;
A
#
# COMPACT_ATOMS: atom_id res chain seq x y z
N MET A 1 -48.24 -28.44 -11.29
CA MET A 1 -46.95 -28.66 -11.96
C MET A 1 -46.71 -27.47 -12.86
N GLU A 2 -45.79 -26.60 -12.45
CA GLU A 2 -45.37 -25.47 -13.31
C GLU A 2 -44.26 -25.95 -14.25
N THR A 3 -44.20 -25.36 -15.45
CA THR A 3 -43.27 -25.74 -16.51
C THR A 3 -41.84 -25.36 -16.15
N ALA A 4 -41.01 -26.36 -15.87
CA ALA A 4 -39.55 -26.21 -15.71
C ALA A 4 -38.93 -25.69 -17.03
N GLY A 5 -38.65 -24.39 -17.10
CA GLY A 5 -38.32 -23.70 -18.35
C GLY A 5 -37.12 -22.77 -18.24
N LYS A 6 -35.91 -23.34 -18.31
CA LYS A 6 -34.59 -22.69 -18.58
C LYS A 6 -34.11 -21.52 -17.70
N ILE A 7 -34.97 -20.87 -16.91
CA ILE A 7 -34.65 -19.65 -16.12
C ILE A 7 -34.12 -20.01 -14.73
N GLU A 8 -34.57 -21.12 -14.14
CA GLU A 8 -34.10 -21.61 -12.83
C GLU A 8 -32.58 -21.86 -12.74
N PRO A 9 -31.90 -22.56 -13.69
CA PRO A 9 -30.47 -22.80 -13.57
C PRO A 9 -29.63 -21.51 -13.64
N PHE A 10 -30.02 -20.54 -14.48
CA PHE A 10 -29.31 -19.26 -14.55
C PHE A 10 -29.45 -18.45 -13.25
N ARG A 11 -30.66 -18.39 -12.68
CA ARG A 11 -30.91 -17.77 -11.37
C ARG A 11 -30.12 -18.45 -10.27
N LEU A 12 -30.00 -19.79 -10.31
CA LEU A 12 -29.23 -20.55 -9.33
C LEU A 12 -27.73 -20.29 -9.43
N ILE A 13 -27.16 -20.29 -10.64
CA ILE A 13 -25.75 -19.94 -10.88
C ILE A 13 -25.46 -18.52 -10.39
N HIS A 14 -26.33 -17.55 -10.70
CA HIS A 14 -26.19 -16.18 -10.22
C HIS A 14 -26.22 -16.09 -8.69
N ARG A 15 -27.13 -16.81 -8.01
CA ARG A 15 -27.17 -16.88 -6.53
C ARG A 15 -25.89 -17.48 -5.94
N LEU A 16 -25.31 -18.50 -6.57
CA LEU A 16 -24.03 -19.08 -6.14
C LEU A 16 -22.86 -18.10 -6.34
N LEU A 17 -22.85 -17.32 -7.42
CA LEU A 17 -21.88 -16.23 -7.63
C LEU A 17 -22.02 -15.12 -6.58
N VAL A 18 -23.24 -14.72 -6.22
CA VAL A 18 -23.49 -13.75 -5.14
C VAL A 18 -23.00 -14.27 -3.79
N PHE A 19 -23.17 -15.57 -3.51
CA PHE A 19 -22.63 -16.22 -2.30
C PHE A 19 -21.09 -16.24 -2.30
N ALA A 20 -20.46 -16.53 -3.44
CA ALA A 20 -19.01 -16.48 -3.58
C ALA A 20 -18.45 -15.04 -3.41
N ILE A 21 -19.14 -14.03 -3.94
CA ILE A 21 -18.79 -12.61 -3.75
C ILE A 21 -18.95 -12.17 -2.28
N ALA A 22 -19.95 -12.69 -1.55
CA ALA A 22 -20.08 -12.44 -0.12
C ALA A 22 -18.93 -13.07 0.69
N LEU A 23 -18.50 -14.30 0.35
CA LEU A 23 -17.30 -14.91 0.93
C LEU A 23 -16.01 -14.14 0.58
N TRP A 24 -15.91 -13.61 -0.65
CA TRP A 24 -14.79 -12.77 -1.06
C TRP A 24 -14.72 -11.46 -0.24
N TYR A 25 -15.86 -10.81 0.00
CA TYR A 25 -15.95 -9.65 0.89
C TYR A 25 -15.46 -9.97 2.32
N VAL A 26 -15.84 -11.14 2.87
CA VAL A 26 -15.30 -11.61 4.17
C VAL A 26 -13.80 -11.84 4.12
N ALA A 27 -13.28 -12.45 3.04
CA ALA A 27 -11.85 -12.71 2.88
C ALA A 27 -11.03 -11.41 2.86
N ILE A 28 -11.48 -10.39 2.14
CA ILE A 28 -10.87 -9.04 2.12
C ILE A 28 -10.87 -8.42 3.52
N SER A 29 -12.01 -8.44 4.22
CA SER A 29 -12.10 -7.90 5.58
C SER A 29 -11.19 -8.65 6.57
N ALA A 30 -11.05 -9.97 6.43
CA ALA A 30 -10.13 -10.77 7.23
C ALA A 30 -8.66 -10.49 6.89
N GLN A 31 -8.31 -10.30 5.62
CA GLN A 31 -6.97 -9.91 5.18
C GLN A 31 -6.57 -8.54 5.74
N ALA A 32 -7.47 -7.55 5.68
CA ALA A 32 -7.27 -6.23 6.28
C ALA A 32 -7.05 -6.30 7.80
N PHE A 33 -7.84 -7.13 8.50
CA PHE A 33 -7.65 -7.38 9.93
C PHE A 33 -6.27 -8.00 10.24
N VAL A 34 -5.84 -9.02 9.48
CA VAL A 34 -4.52 -9.64 9.67
C VAL A 34 -3.39 -8.65 9.37
N ALA A 35 -3.49 -7.88 8.28
CA ALA A 35 -2.51 -6.85 7.96
C ALA A 35 -2.38 -5.80 9.08
N ALA A 36 -3.51 -5.27 9.57
CA ALA A 36 -3.54 -4.33 10.68
C ALA A 36 -2.88 -4.90 11.95
N VAL A 37 -3.13 -6.17 12.28
CA VAL A 37 -2.50 -6.84 13.44
C VAL A 37 -1.00 -7.07 13.24
N THR A 38 -0.52 -7.31 12.02
CA THR A 38 0.91 -7.44 11.73
C THR A 38 1.64 -6.10 11.92
N VAL A 39 1.09 -5.01 11.36
CA VAL A 39 1.67 -3.66 11.48
C VAL A 39 1.70 -3.19 12.93
N LEU A 40 0.59 -3.40 13.69
CA LEU A 40 0.53 -3.09 15.13
C LEU A 40 1.58 -3.79 15.99
N ARG A 41 2.10 -4.94 15.55
CA ARG A 41 3.13 -5.69 16.28
C ARG A 41 4.55 -5.22 15.96
N GLY A 42 4.71 -4.24 15.07
CA GLY A 42 6.04 -3.82 14.59
C GLY A 42 6.75 -4.89 13.77
N LEU A 43 6.03 -5.89 13.25
CA LEU A 43 6.58 -7.01 12.48
C LEU A 43 6.64 -6.73 10.97
N GLU A 44 6.29 -5.52 10.54
CA GLU A 44 6.18 -5.17 9.13
C GLU A 44 7.49 -4.53 8.63
N SER A 45 8.48 -5.38 8.40
CA SER A 45 9.65 -5.07 7.58
C SER A 45 9.62 -5.89 6.29
N LYS A 46 10.08 -5.29 5.19
CA LYS A 46 10.17 -5.96 3.89
C LYS A 46 11.49 -5.64 3.19
N ASP A 47 12.20 -6.70 2.84
CA ASP A 47 13.33 -6.68 1.92
C ASP A 47 12.83 -6.27 0.51
N LEU A 48 13.39 -5.19 -0.02
CA LEU A 48 13.13 -4.68 -1.37
C LEU A 48 14.15 -5.19 -2.40
N GLY A 49 15.17 -5.91 -1.96
CA GLY A 49 16.25 -6.47 -2.76
C GLY A 49 17.41 -5.50 -2.98
N VAL A 50 18.26 -5.85 -3.95
CA VAL A 50 19.48 -5.12 -4.30
C VAL A 50 19.27 -4.30 -5.58
N THR A 51 19.59 -3.01 -5.52
CA THR A 51 19.73 -2.13 -6.69
C THR A 51 21.20 -1.91 -7.00
N VAL A 52 21.64 -2.20 -8.24
CA VAL A 52 23.05 -2.05 -8.64
C VAL A 52 23.22 -0.75 -9.42
N TYR A 53 24.14 0.12 -8.99
CA TYR A 53 24.57 1.30 -9.75
C TYR A 53 25.94 1.06 -10.37
N THR A 54 26.08 1.29 -11.68
CA THR A 54 27.29 0.90 -12.43
C THR A 54 28.15 2.08 -12.89
N SER A 55 29.48 1.87 -12.85
CA SER A 55 30.56 2.67 -13.45
C SER A 55 31.20 1.82 -14.56
N LYS A 56 31.21 2.31 -15.80
CA LYS A 56 31.45 1.47 -17.00
C LYS A 56 32.87 1.57 -17.55
N LEU A 57 33.62 2.62 -17.20
CA LEU A 57 34.94 2.91 -17.78
C LEU A 57 36.08 2.55 -16.84
N ILE A 58 35.95 2.87 -15.55
CA ILE A 58 37.08 2.84 -14.60
C ILE A 58 37.78 1.47 -14.52
N ALA A 59 37.05 0.35 -14.54
CA ALA A 59 37.65 -0.98 -14.52
C ALA A 59 38.46 -1.28 -15.79
N GLY A 60 37.99 -0.84 -16.97
CA GLY A 60 38.75 -0.93 -18.22
C GLY A 60 39.99 -0.05 -18.22
N TYR A 61 39.92 1.14 -17.60
CA TYR A 61 41.06 2.03 -17.41
C TYR A 61 42.08 1.51 -16.38
N ALA A 62 41.63 0.78 -15.36
CA ALA A 62 42.50 0.06 -14.41
C ALA A 62 43.17 -1.18 -15.04
N GLY A 63 42.55 -1.76 -16.08
CA GLY A 63 43.12 -2.86 -16.86
C GLY A 63 43.01 -4.24 -16.18
N GLU A 64 43.86 -5.18 -16.60
CA GLU A 64 43.82 -6.59 -16.15
C GLU A 64 45.01 -6.98 -15.24
N THR A 65 45.87 -6.03 -14.85
CA THR A 65 47.10 -6.32 -14.08
C THR A 65 47.37 -5.23 -13.02
N THR A 66 48.62 -4.83 -12.80
CA THR A 66 48.97 -3.79 -11.82
C THR A 66 48.41 -2.43 -12.25
N ILE A 67 48.06 -1.57 -11.29
CA ILE A 67 47.62 -0.20 -11.60
C ILE A 67 48.74 0.61 -12.27
N HIS A 68 50.02 0.33 -11.96
CA HIS A 68 51.15 0.93 -12.67
C HIS A 68 51.14 0.63 -14.18
N ASP A 69 50.81 -0.61 -14.57
CA ASP A 69 50.80 -1.05 -15.97
C ASP A 69 49.45 -0.81 -16.67
N SER A 70 48.50 -0.18 -15.97
CA SER A 70 47.14 0.09 -16.46
C SER A 70 47.10 1.09 -17.63
N PRO A 71 46.05 1.03 -18.49
CA PRO A 71 45.77 2.09 -19.47
C PRO A 71 45.70 3.50 -18.86
N LEU A 72 45.21 3.64 -17.63
CA LEU A 72 45.14 4.92 -16.90
C LEU A 72 46.54 5.53 -16.66
N VAL A 73 47.54 4.72 -16.29
CA VAL A 73 48.90 5.23 -16.09
C VAL A 73 49.66 5.29 -17.41
N GLN A 74 49.66 4.22 -18.19
CA GLN A 74 50.50 4.09 -19.39
C GLN A 74 50.00 4.93 -20.57
N ASN A 75 48.69 4.92 -20.84
CA ASN A 75 48.12 5.60 -22.02
C ASN A 75 47.65 7.03 -21.71
N VAL A 76 46.97 7.26 -20.57
CA VAL A 76 46.44 8.59 -20.23
C VAL A 76 47.52 9.51 -19.64
N LEU A 77 48.37 8.99 -18.75
CA LEU A 77 49.46 9.76 -18.13
C LEU A 77 50.82 9.60 -18.83
N GLY A 78 50.89 8.81 -19.91
CA GLY A 78 52.13 8.57 -20.66
C GLY A 78 53.22 7.88 -19.83
N GLY A 79 52.82 7.08 -18.84
CA GLY A 79 53.72 6.43 -17.88
C GLY A 79 54.24 7.34 -16.76
N SER A 80 53.78 8.59 -16.66
CA SER A 80 54.16 9.48 -15.55
C SER A 80 53.33 9.19 -14.30
N THR A 81 54.02 9.14 -13.15
CA THR A 81 53.39 9.08 -11.81
C THR A 81 53.58 10.38 -11.03
N GLU A 82 54.02 11.47 -11.66
CA GLU A 82 54.21 12.75 -10.97
C GLU A 82 52.87 13.36 -10.51
N PRO A 83 52.81 13.96 -9.30
CA PRO A 83 51.61 14.63 -8.81
C PRO A 83 51.15 15.72 -9.77
N ARG A 84 49.85 15.72 -10.05
CA ARG A 84 49.20 16.70 -10.91
C ARG A 84 48.38 17.68 -10.08
N ASP A 85 48.04 18.82 -10.67
CA ASP A 85 47.13 19.81 -10.09
C ASP A 85 45.68 19.68 -10.59
N ASP A 86 45.42 18.84 -11.60
CA ASP A 86 44.09 18.59 -12.19
C ASP A 86 43.48 17.25 -11.75
N ALA A 87 42.25 16.98 -12.20
CA ALA A 87 41.55 15.70 -12.02
C ALA A 87 41.26 15.08 -13.39
N ILE A 88 41.16 13.75 -13.44
CA ILE A 88 40.93 12.99 -14.67
C ILE A 88 39.46 12.57 -14.74
N TYR A 89 38.75 13.01 -15.76
CA TYR A 89 37.34 12.67 -16.00
C TYR A 89 37.28 11.71 -17.18
N LEU A 90 36.87 10.46 -16.94
CA LEU A 90 36.78 9.40 -17.96
C LEU A 90 35.46 9.57 -18.73
N GLU A 91 35.50 9.87 -20.02
CA GLU A 91 34.30 10.19 -20.81
C GLU A 91 33.85 9.05 -21.73
N THR A 92 34.82 8.31 -22.29
CA THR A 92 34.64 7.10 -23.10
C THR A 92 35.83 6.17 -22.88
N ASP A 93 35.86 4.98 -23.50
CA ASP A 93 36.98 4.03 -23.40
C ASP A 93 38.34 4.58 -23.87
N THR A 94 38.36 5.72 -24.57
CA THR A 94 39.57 6.33 -25.15
C THR A 94 39.69 7.85 -24.95
N SER A 95 38.66 8.53 -24.43
CA SER A 95 38.65 9.99 -24.23
C SER A 95 38.57 10.34 -22.76
N VAL A 96 39.41 11.29 -22.34
CA VAL A 96 39.39 11.89 -21.01
C VAL A 96 39.34 13.41 -21.10
N SER A 97 38.73 14.02 -20.09
CA SER A 97 38.74 15.46 -19.84
C SER A 97 39.53 15.76 -18.55
N PHE A 98 40.03 16.99 -18.44
CA PHE A 98 40.73 17.50 -17.24
C PHE A 98 39.97 18.64 -16.54
N THR A 99 38.85 19.08 -17.11
CA THR A 99 38.03 20.21 -16.61
C THR A 99 36.70 19.78 -16.02
N GLY A 100 36.18 18.62 -16.41
CA GLY A 100 34.89 18.08 -15.99
C GLY A 100 34.31 17.12 -17.03
N CYS A 101 33.26 16.38 -16.67
CA CYS A 101 32.54 15.49 -17.59
C CYS A 101 31.77 16.28 -18.65
N SER A 102 32.21 16.27 -19.91
CA SER A 102 31.55 17.02 -20.99
C SER A 102 30.27 16.37 -21.52
N THR A 103 30.11 15.06 -21.30
CA THR A 103 28.97 14.25 -21.77
C THR A 103 27.66 14.50 -21.01
N PHE A 104 27.66 15.31 -19.95
CA PHE A 104 26.50 15.50 -19.09
C PHE A 104 26.24 16.98 -18.77
N GLU A 105 25.27 17.61 -19.47
CA GLU A 105 24.92 19.03 -19.32
C GLU A 105 24.39 19.44 -17.92
N GLY A 106 24.09 18.46 -17.05
CA GLY A 106 23.56 18.69 -15.71
C GLY A 106 24.55 18.50 -14.56
N ALA A 107 25.84 18.22 -14.82
CA ALA A 107 26.77 17.83 -13.77
C ALA A 107 27.01 18.98 -12.78
N ASP A 108 26.68 18.78 -11.50
CA ASP A 108 27.09 19.70 -10.45
C ASP A 108 28.61 19.65 -10.31
N SER A 109 29.25 20.60 -11.00
CA SER A 109 30.70 20.72 -11.07
C SER A 109 31.35 21.04 -9.73
N SER A 110 30.58 21.30 -8.65
CA SER A 110 31.12 21.57 -7.32
C SER A 110 31.56 20.30 -6.57
N VAL A 111 30.73 19.25 -6.48
CA VAL A 111 31.05 18.02 -5.73
C VAL A 111 32.05 17.14 -6.47
N TYR A 112 31.96 17.04 -7.80
CA TYR A 112 32.99 16.35 -8.58
C TYR A 112 34.17 17.27 -8.95
N SER A 113 34.26 18.49 -8.39
CA SER A 113 35.40 19.37 -8.64
C SER A 113 36.71 18.79 -8.14
N ASN A 114 37.77 19.00 -8.91
CA ASN A 114 39.15 18.74 -8.50
C ASN A 114 39.50 19.34 -7.11
N GLY A 115 38.98 20.53 -6.79
CA GLY A 115 39.19 21.17 -5.49
C GLY A 115 38.54 20.40 -4.33
N PHE A 116 37.27 20.00 -4.49
CA PHE A 116 36.54 19.28 -3.44
C PHE A 116 37.00 17.83 -3.29
N THR A 117 37.25 17.11 -4.40
CA THR A 117 37.76 15.73 -4.34
C THR A 117 39.13 15.68 -3.66
N ARG A 118 39.99 16.68 -3.88
CA ARG A 118 41.29 16.83 -3.18
C ARG A 118 41.13 17.24 -1.71
N LEU A 119 40.17 18.09 -1.37
CA LEU A 119 39.84 18.41 0.03
C LEU A 119 39.48 17.14 0.80
N LEU A 120 38.64 16.27 0.23
CA LEU A 120 38.24 15.00 0.83
C LEU A 120 39.44 14.06 1.04
N PHE A 121 40.30 13.90 0.03
CA PHE A 121 41.53 13.11 0.18
C PHE A 121 42.49 13.69 1.23
N THR A 122 42.62 15.02 1.27
CA THR A 122 43.52 15.71 2.21
C THR A 122 43.02 15.58 3.64
N SER A 123 41.70 15.68 3.88
CA SER A 123 41.14 15.43 5.20
C SER A 123 41.26 13.95 5.60
N LEU A 124 41.05 13.02 4.66
CA LEU A 124 41.31 11.59 4.92
C LEU A 124 42.76 11.35 5.33
N GLN A 125 43.75 11.95 4.64
CA GLN A 125 45.15 11.87 5.04
C GLN A 125 45.42 12.48 6.42
N LYS A 126 44.90 13.68 6.69
CA LYS A 126 45.08 14.40 7.96
C LYS A 126 44.56 13.62 9.18
N HIS A 127 43.52 12.80 8.98
CA HIS A 127 42.88 12.02 10.04
C HIS A 127 43.11 10.49 9.89
N ALA A 128 43.98 10.05 8.97
CA ALA A 128 44.25 8.65 8.71
C ALA A 128 44.95 7.99 9.91
N ARG A 129 44.27 7.08 10.60
CA ARG A 129 44.77 6.37 11.80
C ARG A 129 44.40 4.89 11.75
N GLY A 130 45.02 4.09 12.62
CA GLY A 130 44.76 2.65 12.70
C GLY A 130 44.91 1.98 11.32
N ASN A 131 43.86 1.28 10.88
CA ASN A 131 43.85 0.57 9.60
C ASN A 131 43.90 1.50 8.37
N LEU A 132 43.64 2.81 8.52
CA LEU A 132 43.79 3.80 7.45
C LEU A 132 45.17 4.48 7.41
N SER A 133 46.07 4.20 8.36
CA SER A 133 47.38 4.88 8.46
C SER A 133 48.26 4.78 7.20
N TYR A 134 48.07 3.75 6.36
CA TYR A 134 48.76 3.64 5.08
C TYR A 134 48.48 4.84 4.15
N VAL A 135 47.31 5.48 4.27
CA VAL A 135 46.91 6.63 3.45
C VAL A 135 47.80 7.86 3.73
N GLU A 136 48.42 7.97 4.92
CA GLU A 136 49.41 9.02 5.22
C GLU A 136 50.71 8.88 4.41
N GLU A 137 51.11 7.66 4.05
CA GLU A 137 52.34 7.40 3.27
C GLU A 137 52.12 7.56 1.75
N LEU A 138 50.88 7.83 1.32
CA LEU A 138 50.54 8.03 -0.08
C LEU A 138 50.74 9.49 -0.55
N GLU A 139 51.03 9.63 -1.83
CA GLU A 139 51.04 10.89 -2.57
C GLU A 139 50.00 10.81 -3.70
N LEU A 140 49.08 11.77 -3.76
CA LEU A 140 48.02 11.81 -4.77
C LEU A 140 48.59 12.20 -6.13
N ILE A 141 48.44 11.32 -7.13
CA ILE A 141 48.76 11.63 -8.52
C ILE A 141 47.64 12.51 -9.08
N ALA A 142 46.41 11.98 -9.09
CA ALA A 142 45.20 12.72 -9.45
C ALA A 142 43.93 12.05 -8.89
N PRO A 143 42.88 12.82 -8.55
CA PRO A 143 41.52 12.30 -8.50
C PRO A 143 41.07 11.85 -9.89
N VAL A 144 40.29 10.77 -9.94
CA VAL A 144 39.73 10.17 -11.15
C VAL A 144 38.22 10.00 -10.96
N VAL A 145 37.45 10.43 -11.95
CA VAL A 145 35.99 10.41 -11.95
C VAL A 145 35.51 9.67 -13.20
N ASP A 146 34.68 8.65 -13.03
CA ASP A 146 34.04 7.94 -14.16
C ASP A 146 32.74 8.66 -14.54
N CYS A 147 32.73 9.35 -15.68
CA CYS A 147 31.57 10.12 -16.13
C CYS A 147 30.39 9.26 -16.60
N THR A 148 30.53 7.93 -16.63
CA THR A 148 29.45 6.99 -16.96
C THR A 148 28.74 6.44 -15.73
N PHE A 149 29.17 6.82 -14.52
CA PHE A 149 28.56 6.34 -13.29
C PHE A 149 27.10 6.78 -13.16
N GLU A 150 26.19 5.84 -12.88
CA GLU A 150 24.74 6.07 -12.95
C GLU A 150 24.17 7.03 -11.90
N LEU A 151 24.90 7.25 -10.79
CA LEU A 151 24.58 8.32 -9.81
C LEU A 151 25.50 9.54 -9.95
N LEU A 152 26.23 9.68 -11.06
CA LEU A 152 26.96 10.91 -11.40
C LEU A 152 25.95 11.97 -11.83
N VAL A 153 25.31 12.57 -10.82
CA VAL A 153 24.35 13.66 -10.94
C VAL A 153 23.09 13.26 -11.72
N SER A 154 22.18 12.54 -11.06
CA SER A 154 20.82 12.32 -11.58
C SER A 154 19.98 13.61 -11.51
N ALA A 155 20.27 14.57 -12.41
CA ALA A 155 19.53 15.76 -12.87
C ALA A 155 18.75 16.69 -11.90
N ASP A 156 18.13 16.17 -10.85
CA ASP A 156 17.45 16.93 -9.81
C ASP A 156 18.26 16.84 -8.50
N GLU A 157 18.84 17.96 -8.07
CA GLU A 157 19.25 18.37 -6.70
C GLU A 157 19.86 17.43 -5.62
N GLU A 158 20.03 16.11 -5.77
CA GLU A 158 20.51 15.17 -4.72
C GLU A 158 22.02 14.83 -4.77
N VAL A 159 22.91 15.71 -4.28
CA VAL A 159 24.33 15.34 -4.11
C VAL A 159 24.65 14.83 -2.69
N THR A 160 24.04 13.71 -2.35
CA THR A 160 24.17 12.99 -1.06
C THR A 160 25.12 11.79 -1.12
N LYS A 161 25.66 11.51 -2.32
CA LYS A 161 26.44 10.32 -2.68
C LYS A 161 27.55 10.74 -3.64
N LEU A 162 28.72 10.14 -3.51
CA LEU A 162 29.92 10.46 -4.28
C LEU A 162 30.73 9.17 -4.46
N ARG A 163 31.00 8.80 -5.72
CA ARG A 163 31.92 7.72 -6.08
C ARG A 163 33.05 8.29 -6.91
N MET A 164 34.27 8.14 -6.42
CA MET A 164 35.47 8.65 -7.08
C MET A 164 36.63 7.72 -6.78
N TYR A 165 37.72 7.88 -7.52
CA TYR A 165 38.90 7.05 -7.38
C TYR A 165 40.12 7.96 -7.19
N TYR A 166 41.01 7.61 -6.26
CA TYR A 166 42.26 8.35 -6.09
C TYR A 166 43.40 7.52 -6.65
N LEU A 167 43.97 7.97 -7.75
CA LEU A 167 45.21 7.42 -8.27
C LEU A 167 46.35 7.98 -7.42
N ALA A 168 47.06 7.11 -6.71
CA ALA A 168 48.08 7.50 -5.74
C ALA A 168 49.33 6.61 -5.86
N ARG A 169 50.46 7.10 -5.35
CA ARG A 169 51.71 6.33 -5.23
C ARG A 169 52.26 6.37 -3.82
N GLN A 170 53.11 5.42 -3.48
CA GLN A 170 53.88 5.45 -2.23
C GLN A 170 54.91 6.59 -2.26
N LYS A 171 54.97 7.43 -1.21
CA LYS A 171 55.98 8.49 -1.07
C LYS A 171 57.43 7.96 -1.12
N ARG A 172 57.62 6.69 -0.75
CA ARG A 172 58.93 6.01 -0.71
C ARG A 172 59.30 5.33 -2.02
N ASN A 173 58.31 4.98 -2.86
CA ASN A 173 58.52 4.29 -4.12
C ASN A 173 57.51 4.76 -5.18
N ALA A 174 57.96 5.62 -6.10
CA ALA A 174 57.11 6.20 -7.15
C ALA A 174 56.60 5.20 -8.20
N SER A 175 57.09 3.95 -8.19
CA SER A 175 56.60 2.85 -9.03
C SER A 175 55.49 2.01 -8.36
N GLU A 176 55.32 2.10 -7.04
CA GLU A 176 54.20 1.50 -6.32
C GLU A 176 52.98 2.42 -6.44
N VAL A 177 52.22 2.22 -7.52
CA VAL A 177 50.99 2.95 -7.85
C VAL A 177 49.78 2.10 -7.50
N LEU A 178 48.78 2.72 -6.90
CA LEU A 178 47.52 2.08 -6.51
C LEU A 178 46.34 3.01 -6.81
N LEU A 179 45.17 2.40 -6.96
CA LEU A 179 43.89 3.07 -7.12
C LEU A 179 43.07 2.87 -5.86
N LEU A 180 42.75 3.95 -5.14
CA LEU A 180 41.80 3.90 -4.03
C LEU A 180 40.38 4.06 -4.59
N SER A 181 39.54 3.04 -4.49
CA SER A 181 38.09 3.22 -4.61
C SER A 181 37.59 3.96 -3.38
N ALA A 182 36.89 5.08 -3.59
CA ALA A 182 36.31 5.89 -2.53
C ALA A 182 34.81 6.04 -2.75
N LEU A 183 34.03 5.28 -1.97
CA LEU A 183 32.58 5.33 -1.90
C LEU A 183 32.18 6.19 -0.71
N MET A 184 31.50 7.31 -0.95
CA MET A 184 31.11 8.26 0.09
C MET A 184 29.63 8.59 0.04
N SER A 185 28.96 8.64 1.19
CA SER A 185 27.57 9.09 1.28
C SER A 185 27.29 9.78 2.60
N THR A 186 26.49 10.85 2.56
CA THR A 186 25.89 11.46 3.75
C THR A 186 24.75 10.58 4.24
N GLN A 187 24.81 10.15 5.50
CA GLN A 187 23.92 9.19 6.12
C GLN A 187 23.42 9.68 7.48
N ASP A 188 22.31 9.09 7.95
CA ASP A 188 21.90 9.20 9.35
C ASP A 188 22.84 8.34 10.21
N PHE A 189 23.41 8.93 11.28
CA PHE A 189 24.09 8.17 12.33
C PHE A 189 23.31 8.21 13.64
N GLN A 190 23.48 7.17 14.47
CA GLN A 190 22.92 7.07 15.81
C GLN A 190 23.93 6.45 16.80
N VAL A 191 24.02 7.02 18.00
CA VAL A 191 24.83 6.54 19.12
C VAL A 191 23.91 6.34 20.33
N SER A 192 23.30 5.17 20.42
CA SER A 192 22.24 4.87 21.41
C SER A 192 22.70 5.10 22.86
N GLN A 193 23.96 4.79 23.17
CA GLN A 193 24.54 5.00 24.51
C GLN A 193 24.64 6.48 24.93
N GLN A 194 24.61 7.41 23.96
CA GLN A 194 24.77 8.86 24.17
C GLN A 194 23.51 9.66 23.80
N TYR A 195 22.45 9.00 23.32
CA TYR A 195 21.25 9.62 22.74
C TYR A 195 21.58 10.66 21.66
N GLN A 196 22.66 10.44 20.90
CA GLN A 196 23.13 11.33 19.84
C GLN A 196 22.72 10.78 18.47
N SER A 197 22.21 11.64 17.60
CA SER A 197 21.93 11.32 16.19
C SER A 197 22.10 12.56 15.31
N GLY A 198 22.29 12.36 14.01
CA GLY A 198 22.41 13.45 13.03
C GLY A 198 22.94 12.98 11.69
N ALA A 199 23.39 13.93 10.87
CA ALA A 199 24.09 13.65 9.62
C ALA A 199 25.56 13.27 9.87
N ALA A 200 26.09 12.33 9.09
CA ALA A 200 27.52 12.08 8.97
C ALA A 200 27.90 11.72 7.53
N LEU A 201 29.12 12.05 7.11
CA LEU A 201 29.71 11.52 5.89
C LEU A 201 30.38 10.19 6.20
N LEU A 202 29.82 9.09 5.71
CA LEU A 202 30.47 7.79 5.72
C LEU A 202 31.32 7.66 4.46
N ALA A 203 32.60 7.32 4.63
CA ALA A 203 33.54 6.97 3.58
C ALA A 203 33.97 5.50 3.72
N SER A 204 33.88 4.75 2.63
CA SER A 204 34.44 3.41 2.44
C SER A 204 35.57 3.51 1.43
N ILE A 205 36.76 3.04 1.82
CA ILE A 205 38.00 3.16 1.06
C ILE A 205 38.57 1.77 0.83
N ALA A 206 38.73 1.38 -0.42
CA ALA A 206 39.35 0.12 -0.83
C ALA A 206 40.61 0.41 -1.66
N ALA A 207 41.74 -0.17 -1.27
CA ALA A 207 43.01 0.00 -1.99
C ALA A 207 43.23 -1.15 -2.99
N ILE A 208 43.45 -0.81 -4.26
CA ILE A 208 43.66 -1.75 -5.35
C ILE A 208 45.04 -1.50 -5.97
N GLU A 209 45.94 -2.47 -5.84
CA GLU A 209 47.28 -2.45 -6.46
C GLU A 209 47.34 -3.30 -7.75
N ASP A 210 46.55 -4.39 -7.79
CA ASP A 210 46.52 -5.35 -8.89
C ASP A 210 45.09 -5.85 -9.12
N MET A 211 44.60 -5.70 -10.35
CA MET A 211 43.27 -6.11 -10.80
C MET A 211 43.08 -7.64 -10.81
N ARG A 212 44.16 -8.41 -10.60
CA ARG A 212 44.14 -9.88 -10.49
C ARG A 212 43.91 -10.37 -9.06
N ALA A 213 43.81 -9.48 -8.06
CA ALA A 213 43.49 -9.85 -6.70
C ALA A 213 42.08 -10.47 -6.61
N THR A 214 41.90 -11.45 -5.73
CA THR A 214 40.61 -12.14 -5.52
C THR A 214 39.79 -11.57 -4.35
N GLU A 215 40.43 -10.74 -3.52
CA GLU A 215 39.86 -10.15 -2.31
C GLU A 215 40.29 -8.68 -2.22
N VAL A 216 39.36 -7.82 -1.80
CA VAL A 216 39.56 -6.38 -1.57
C VAL A 216 39.24 -6.07 -0.11
N VAL A 217 40.05 -5.23 0.53
CA VAL A 217 39.86 -4.82 1.93
C VAL A 217 39.29 -3.42 2.01
N HIS A 218 38.09 -3.29 2.60
CA HIS A 218 37.42 -2.01 2.84
C HIS A 218 37.76 -1.45 4.22
N HIS A 219 38.18 -0.19 4.23
CA HIS A 219 38.41 0.59 5.44
C HIS A 219 37.39 1.72 5.53
N PHE A 220 36.86 1.97 6.74
CA PHE A 220 35.81 2.96 6.94
C PHE A 220 36.27 4.17 7.75
N ALA A 221 35.74 5.33 7.41
CA ALA A 221 35.87 6.55 8.17
C ALA A 221 34.55 7.32 8.17
N MET A 222 34.23 7.97 9.29
CA MET A 222 32.96 8.68 9.46
C MET A 222 33.24 10.10 9.96
N ALA A 223 32.82 11.12 9.21
CA ALA A 223 32.87 12.51 9.65
C ALA A 223 31.47 12.95 10.14
N TYR A 224 31.33 13.09 11.45
CA TYR A 224 30.09 13.52 12.10
C TYR A 224 29.72 14.96 11.73
N ASN A 225 28.43 15.28 11.79
CA ASN A 225 27.82 16.58 11.44
C ASN A 225 27.99 17.02 9.97
N TYR A 226 28.87 16.41 9.18
CA TYR A 226 28.99 16.67 7.75
C TYR A 226 27.66 16.34 7.05
N PRO A 227 27.11 17.21 6.16
CA PRO A 227 27.76 18.30 5.42
C PRO A 227 27.68 19.70 6.06
N TYR A 228 27.48 19.81 7.38
CA TYR A 228 27.33 21.09 8.09
C TYR A 228 28.62 21.61 8.74
N GLU A 229 29.77 21.08 8.34
CA GLU A 229 31.12 21.54 8.71
C GLU A 229 31.91 21.87 7.43
N ASP A 230 32.89 22.77 7.51
CA ASP A 230 33.73 23.21 6.38
C ASP A 230 34.79 22.17 5.97
N GLU A 231 35.30 21.40 6.94
CA GLU A 231 36.18 20.26 6.71
C GLU A 231 35.57 18.99 7.34
N PRO A 232 35.50 17.85 6.62
CA PRO A 232 34.99 16.60 7.20
C PRO A 232 36.00 15.99 8.16
N HIS A 233 35.79 16.14 9.47
CA HIS A 233 36.64 15.57 10.52
C HIS A 233 36.41 14.05 10.66
N PHE A 234 37.13 13.25 9.86
CA PHE A 234 36.98 11.81 9.81
C PHE A 234 37.46 11.10 11.08
N ALA A 235 36.59 10.31 11.69
CA ALA A 235 36.92 9.32 12.73
C ALA A 235 37.01 7.91 12.12
N VAL A 236 38.09 7.20 12.41
CA VAL A 236 38.33 5.84 11.88
C VAL A 236 37.31 4.87 12.47
N SER A 237 36.65 4.11 11.61
CA SER A 237 35.55 3.21 11.97
C SER A 237 35.82 1.78 11.51
N GLU A 238 35.54 0.81 12.38
CA GLU A 238 35.62 -0.62 12.08
C GLU A 238 34.19 -1.16 11.92
N LEU A 239 33.86 -1.80 10.80
CA LEU A 239 32.55 -2.40 10.57
C LEU A 239 32.42 -3.68 11.41
N ILE A 240 31.43 -3.73 12.31
CA ILE A 240 31.11 -4.93 13.11
C ILE A 240 30.18 -5.86 12.33
N GLY A 241 29.20 -5.29 11.61
CA GLY A 241 28.24 -6.04 10.81
C GLY A 241 27.00 -5.22 10.45
N VAL A 242 25.94 -5.92 10.02
CA VAL A 242 24.62 -5.37 9.71
C VAL A 242 23.61 -5.86 10.75
N GLU A 243 22.74 -4.97 11.24
CA GLU A 243 21.68 -5.30 12.21
C GLU A 243 20.36 -5.67 11.50
N GLU A 244 19.40 -6.23 12.26
CA GLU A 244 18.12 -6.75 11.72
C GLU A 244 17.25 -5.67 11.03
N ASP A 245 17.42 -4.40 11.39
CA ASP A 245 16.74 -3.24 10.79
C ASP A 245 17.56 -2.59 9.66
N ASN A 246 18.52 -3.33 9.08
CA ASN A 246 19.33 -2.96 7.91
C ASN A 246 20.35 -1.81 8.13
N PHE A 247 20.57 -1.39 9.38
CA PHE A 247 21.66 -0.47 9.74
C PHE A 247 23.02 -1.17 9.73
N TRP A 248 24.06 -0.43 9.35
CA TRP A 248 25.44 -0.81 9.61
C TRP A 248 25.87 -0.43 11.02
N LEU A 249 26.47 -1.37 11.74
CA LEU A 249 27.04 -1.15 13.06
C LEU A 249 28.56 -0.99 12.98
N PHE A 250 29.04 0.18 13.38
CA PHE A 250 30.45 0.55 13.39
C PHE A 250 30.98 0.73 14.81
N LYS A 251 32.26 0.44 14.98
CA LYS A 251 33.07 0.80 16.14
C LYS A 251 33.95 1.98 15.78
N SER A 252 33.53 3.18 16.16
CA SER A 252 34.21 4.44 15.85
C SER A 252 35.26 4.77 16.90
N GLN A 253 36.49 5.01 16.46
CA GLN A 253 37.63 5.34 17.31
C GLN A 253 37.75 6.86 17.50
N PRO A 254 38.05 7.34 18.72
CA PRO A 254 38.19 8.77 18.99
C PRO A 254 39.44 9.35 18.30
N ASN A 255 39.39 10.64 17.97
CA ASN A 255 40.54 11.36 17.40
C ASN A 255 41.69 11.48 18.42
N GLU A 256 42.92 11.53 17.90
CA GLU A 256 44.14 11.58 18.69
C GLU A 256 44.16 12.78 19.65
N GLY A 257 44.34 12.53 20.95
CA GLY A 257 44.27 13.54 22.00
C GLY A 257 42.86 13.81 22.57
N SER A 258 41.80 13.20 22.03
CA SER A 258 40.49 13.18 22.71
C SER A 258 40.48 12.21 23.89
N ILE A 259 39.68 12.55 24.90
CA ILE A 259 39.34 11.69 26.05
C ILE A 259 38.04 10.89 25.82
N ASP A 260 37.41 11.06 24.65
CA ASP A 260 36.19 10.34 24.30
C ASP A 260 36.42 8.82 24.27
N PRO A 261 35.46 8.01 24.74
CA PRO A 261 35.51 6.56 24.55
C PRO A 261 35.28 6.19 23.09
N VAL A 262 35.77 5.00 22.71
CA VAL A 262 35.33 4.30 21.49
C VAL A 262 33.81 4.15 21.51
N LYS A 263 33.13 4.50 20.42
CA LYS A 263 31.67 4.53 20.32
C LYS A 263 31.16 3.43 19.40
N GLU A 264 30.06 2.79 19.77
CA GLU A 264 29.23 2.00 18.86
C GLU A 264 28.28 2.95 18.13
N VAL A 265 28.34 2.95 16.80
CA VAL A 265 27.63 3.90 15.94
C VAL A 265 26.88 3.14 14.86
N ARG A 266 25.58 3.35 14.81
CA ARG A 266 24.69 2.81 13.76
C ARG A 266 24.65 3.83 12.63
N SER A 267 24.77 3.41 11.37
CA SER A 267 24.70 4.30 10.21
C SER A 267 23.91 3.67 9.06
N ALA A 268 23.08 4.46 8.38
CA ALA A 268 22.37 4.04 7.17
C ALA A 268 21.94 5.24 6.32
N TYR A 269 21.79 5.03 5.01
CA TYR A 269 21.07 5.98 4.17
C TYR A 269 19.56 5.75 4.37
N ARG A 270 18.82 6.76 4.84
CA ARG A 270 17.40 6.62 5.18
C ARG A 270 16.56 7.64 4.43
N PHE A 271 15.38 7.22 3.98
CA PHE A 271 14.41 8.11 3.34
C PHE A 271 13.00 7.57 3.49
N GLY A 272 12.02 8.42 3.24
CA GLY A 272 10.61 8.15 3.52
C GLY A 272 10.03 9.19 4.47
N GLY A 273 8.78 8.99 4.87
CA GLY A 273 8.02 10.01 5.58
C GLY A 273 7.31 9.49 6.82
N TYR A 274 6.97 10.42 7.70
CA TYR A 274 6.12 10.18 8.87
C TYR A 274 5.05 11.27 9.03
N ILE A 275 4.02 10.96 9.82
CA ILE A 275 3.03 11.95 10.31
C ILE A 275 3.18 12.07 11.82
N ASP A 276 3.28 13.30 12.29
CA ASP A 276 3.46 13.74 13.69
C ASP A 276 4.75 13.22 14.39
N ASP A 277 4.99 11.90 14.42
CA ASP A 277 6.11 11.26 15.12
C ASP A 277 6.65 10.05 14.31
N PRO A 278 7.98 10.00 14.01
CA PRO A 278 8.61 8.92 13.26
C PRO A 278 8.60 7.54 13.95
N VAL A 279 8.28 7.43 15.25
CA VAL A 279 8.06 6.12 15.90
C VAL A 279 6.57 5.74 15.99
N ALA A 280 5.66 6.65 15.67
CA ALA A 280 4.22 6.41 15.74
C ALA A 280 3.61 6.00 14.40
N GLN A 281 3.84 6.78 13.34
CA GLN A 281 3.30 6.53 11.99
C GLN A 281 4.34 6.92 10.93
N SER A 282 5.06 5.93 10.39
CA SER A 282 6.17 6.14 9.46
C SER A 282 6.32 5.02 8.45
N ASN A 283 6.77 5.36 7.24
CA ASN A 283 7.22 4.42 6.23
C ASN A 283 8.63 4.85 5.80
N VAL A 284 9.63 4.07 6.19
CA VAL A 284 11.05 4.43 6.08
C VAL A 284 11.79 3.32 5.35
N GLU A 285 12.39 3.66 4.22
CA GLU A 285 13.38 2.80 3.57
C GLU A 285 14.76 3.07 4.21
N ILE A 286 15.38 2.00 4.70
CA ILE A 286 16.71 1.98 5.33
C ILE A 286 17.63 1.23 4.37
N VAL A 287 18.73 1.84 3.97
CA VAL A 287 19.64 1.32 2.95
C VAL A 287 21.08 1.32 3.42
N HIS A 288 21.74 0.18 3.25
CA HIS A 288 23.19 0.04 3.25
C HIS A 288 23.63 -0.46 1.87
N TRP A 289 24.94 -0.60 1.63
CA TRP A 289 25.46 -1.16 0.39
C TRP A 289 26.34 -2.39 0.60
N ASN A 290 26.30 -3.34 -0.33
CA ASN A 290 27.15 -4.52 -0.26
C ASN A 290 28.62 -4.13 -0.57
N LEU A 291 29.55 -4.78 0.12
CA LEU A 291 30.99 -4.65 -0.13
C LEU A 291 31.41 -5.68 -1.18
N GLN A 292 32.11 -5.24 -2.21
CA GLN A 292 32.48 -6.09 -3.35
C GLN A 292 33.75 -6.88 -3.05
N ALA A 293 33.76 -8.17 -3.41
CA ALA A 293 34.90 -9.04 -3.08
C ALA A 293 36.12 -8.78 -3.98
N ASP A 294 35.92 -8.52 -5.28
CA ASP A 294 37.01 -8.41 -6.26
C ASP A 294 37.21 -6.96 -6.77
N PRO A 295 38.43 -6.62 -7.28
CA PRO A 295 38.74 -5.28 -7.76
C PRO A 295 37.86 -4.77 -8.92
N ALA A 296 37.47 -5.65 -9.85
CA ALA A 296 36.67 -5.24 -11.00
C ALA A 296 35.25 -4.87 -10.56
N SER A 297 34.65 -5.68 -9.69
CA SER A 297 33.34 -5.39 -9.09
C SER A 297 33.39 -4.17 -8.16
N GLU A 298 34.44 -4.00 -7.36
CA GLU A 298 34.62 -2.80 -6.49
C GLU A 298 34.79 -1.50 -7.30
N LEU A 299 35.37 -1.55 -8.49
CA LEU A 299 35.47 -0.39 -9.38
C LEU A 299 34.18 -0.17 -10.20
N SER A 300 33.49 -1.23 -10.63
CA SER A 300 32.29 -1.08 -11.48
C SER A 300 30.97 -0.97 -10.71
N ASN A 301 30.73 -1.77 -9.67
CA ASN A 301 29.40 -1.94 -9.08
C ASN A 301 29.29 -1.23 -7.72
N TRP A 302 28.15 -0.58 -7.46
CA TRP A 302 27.76 -0.12 -6.12
C TRP A 302 26.36 -0.65 -5.83
N GLU A 303 26.30 -1.74 -5.08
CA GLU A 303 25.08 -2.50 -4.79
C GLU A 303 24.39 -1.99 -3.53
N TRP A 304 23.17 -1.49 -3.64
CA TRP A 304 22.37 -0.93 -2.54
C TRP A 304 21.32 -1.95 -2.08
N HIS A 305 21.37 -2.37 -0.82
CA HIS A 305 20.43 -3.31 -0.21
C HIS A 305 19.37 -2.56 0.62
N SER A 306 18.12 -2.62 0.19
CA SER A 306 17.03 -1.79 0.72
C SER A 306 16.05 -2.59 1.60
N LEU A 307 15.77 -2.09 2.80
CA LEU A 307 14.72 -2.60 3.68
C LEU A 307 13.67 -1.50 3.93
N ALA A 308 12.39 -1.78 3.64
CA ALA A 308 11.29 -0.94 4.08
C ALA A 308 10.84 -1.34 5.50
N SER A 309 10.83 -0.38 6.43
CA SER A 309 10.25 -0.51 7.77
C SER A 309 8.95 0.28 7.86
N LEU A 310 7.87 -0.39 8.27
CA LEU A 310 6.55 0.21 8.42
C LEU A 310 6.11 0.25 9.88
N HIS A 311 5.72 1.44 10.35
CA HIS A 311 5.12 1.66 11.66
C HIS A 311 3.79 2.39 11.52
N ASP A 312 2.74 1.85 12.14
CA ASP A 312 1.47 2.55 12.32
C ASP A 312 0.82 2.11 13.64
N SER A 313 1.04 2.91 14.69
CA SER A 313 0.45 2.73 16.01
C SER A 313 -1.08 2.90 16.01
N TRP A 314 -1.65 3.48 14.96
CA TRP A 314 -3.09 3.66 14.78
C TRP A 314 -3.71 2.63 13.83
N ALA A 315 -2.95 1.64 13.33
CA ALA A 315 -3.48 0.57 12.48
C ALA A 315 -4.62 -0.24 13.15
N TRP A 316 -4.76 -0.17 14.48
CA TRP A 316 -5.88 -0.76 15.22
C TRP A 316 -7.24 -0.27 14.75
N THR A 317 -7.35 0.93 14.19
CA THR A 317 -8.61 1.46 13.66
C THR A 317 -9.17 0.59 12.52
N HIS A 318 -8.28 -0.02 11.70
CA HIS A 318 -8.66 -0.94 10.62
C HIS A 318 -9.05 -2.35 11.13
N THR A 319 -8.78 -2.69 12.40
CA THR A 319 -9.25 -3.98 12.97
C THR A 319 -10.77 -4.10 13.05
N ILE A 320 -11.49 -3.00 12.84
CA ILE A 320 -12.94 -2.97 12.64
C ILE A 320 -13.42 -3.88 11.48
N HIS A 321 -12.58 -4.11 10.47
CA HIS A 321 -12.85 -5.11 9.43
C HIS A 321 -12.94 -6.53 9.98
N GLY A 322 -12.23 -6.85 11.05
CA GLY A 322 -12.39 -8.12 11.76
C GLY A 322 -13.79 -8.28 12.37
N ILE A 323 -14.36 -7.18 12.90
CA ILE A 323 -15.75 -7.17 13.38
C ILE A 323 -16.72 -7.36 12.22
N PHE A 324 -16.52 -6.67 11.10
CA PHE A 324 -17.35 -6.84 9.90
C PHE A 324 -17.25 -8.25 9.30
N ALA A 325 -16.05 -8.85 9.31
CA ALA A 325 -15.83 -10.22 8.86
C ALA A 325 -16.60 -11.23 9.72
N MET A 326 -16.52 -11.11 11.05
CA MET A 326 -17.26 -11.99 11.97
C MET A 326 -18.79 -11.85 11.81
N ASP A 327 -19.28 -10.62 11.70
CA ASP A 327 -20.70 -10.29 11.50
C ASP A 327 -21.26 -10.93 10.21
N VAL A 328 -20.59 -10.71 9.07
CA VAL A 328 -20.99 -11.32 7.79
C VAL A 328 -20.81 -12.83 7.79
N PHE A 329 -19.74 -13.35 8.40
CA PHE A 329 -19.51 -14.80 8.45
C PHE A 329 -20.64 -15.52 9.21
N PHE A 330 -21.10 -14.98 10.33
CA PHE A 330 -22.23 -15.52 11.08
C PHE A 330 -23.55 -15.50 10.28
N ASP A 331 -23.83 -14.42 9.54
CA ASP A 331 -24.97 -14.37 8.60
C ASP A 331 -24.88 -15.46 7.51
N LEU A 332 -23.67 -15.67 6.95
CA LEU A 332 -23.44 -16.69 5.93
C LEU A 332 -23.57 -18.12 6.49
N GLU A 333 -23.18 -18.35 7.75
CA GLU A 333 -23.45 -19.62 8.45
C GLU A 333 -24.96 -19.87 8.62
N ILE A 334 -25.73 -18.87 9.02
CA ILE A 334 -27.20 -18.97 9.10
C ILE A 334 -27.80 -19.26 7.72
N LEU A 335 -27.38 -18.54 6.68
CA LEU A 335 -27.85 -18.78 5.32
C LEU A 335 -27.51 -20.21 4.86
N PHE A 336 -26.28 -20.66 5.10
CA PHE A 336 -25.85 -22.03 4.79
C PHE A 336 -26.70 -23.08 5.53
N PHE A 337 -26.98 -22.87 6.82
CA PHE A 337 -27.86 -23.72 7.61
C PHE A 337 -29.29 -23.79 7.03
N VAL A 338 -29.85 -22.65 6.61
CA VAL A 338 -31.17 -22.58 5.96
C VAL A 338 -31.17 -23.34 4.62
N ILE A 339 -30.14 -23.15 3.79
CA ILE A 339 -29.97 -23.85 2.51
C ILE A 339 -29.91 -25.37 2.77
N TYR A 340 -29.07 -25.82 3.71
CA TYR A 340 -28.92 -27.22 4.07
C TYR A 340 -30.23 -27.84 4.60
N HIS A 341 -30.90 -27.18 5.54
CA HIS A 341 -32.17 -27.66 6.12
C HIS A 341 -33.26 -27.81 5.06
N ARG A 342 -33.28 -26.90 4.07
CA ARG A 342 -34.26 -26.90 2.98
C ARG A 342 -33.92 -27.92 1.89
N ALA A 343 -32.64 -28.10 1.58
CA ALA A 343 -32.15 -29.18 0.72
C ALA A 343 -32.51 -30.56 1.29
N ARG A 344 -32.36 -30.78 2.61
CA ARG A 344 -32.82 -32.00 3.30
C ARG A 344 -34.33 -32.25 3.24
N LYS A 345 -35.14 -31.24 2.91
CA LYS A 345 -36.58 -31.35 2.66
C LYS A 345 -36.93 -31.52 1.17
N GLY A 346 -35.94 -31.76 0.30
CA GLY A 346 -36.14 -31.96 -1.14
C GLY A 346 -36.33 -30.68 -1.96
N HIS A 347 -36.02 -29.51 -1.40
CA HIS A 347 -36.18 -28.22 -2.08
C HIS A 347 -34.88 -27.42 -2.07
N PHE A 348 -34.15 -27.42 -3.18
CA PHE A 348 -32.95 -26.59 -3.31
C PHE A 348 -33.34 -25.12 -3.54
N TRP A 349 -32.71 -24.21 -2.80
CA TRP A 349 -32.89 -22.77 -2.88
C TRP A 349 -31.65 -22.12 -2.28
N VAL A 350 -31.20 -21.02 -2.87
CA VAL A 350 -30.07 -20.23 -2.39
C VAL A 350 -30.56 -18.79 -2.24
N GLY A 351 -30.47 -18.27 -1.01
CA GLY A 351 -30.86 -16.90 -0.67
C GLY A 351 -29.89 -15.85 -1.19
N ASP A 352 -30.22 -14.59 -0.93
CA ASP A 352 -29.37 -13.46 -1.29
C ASP A 352 -28.30 -13.22 -0.22
N ALA A 353 -27.11 -13.78 -0.41
CA ALA A 353 -26.00 -13.65 0.54
C ALA A 353 -25.64 -12.19 0.89
N PHE A 354 -25.95 -11.24 0.00
CA PHE A 354 -25.68 -9.82 0.19
C PHE A 354 -26.81 -9.04 0.86
N ALA A 355 -27.98 -9.65 1.09
CA ALA A 355 -29.14 -8.93 1.60
C ALA A 355 -29.00 -8.45 3.06
N THR A 356 -28.27 -9.19 3.91
CA THR A 356 -27.96 -8.76 5.28
C THR A 356 -26.82 -7.74 5.29
N ILE A 357 -25.74 -8.01 4.53
CA ILE A 357 -24.62 -7.08 4.28
C ILE A 357 -25.16 -5.70 3.88
N SER A 358 -26.09 -5.65 2.93
CA SER A 358 -26.66 -4.39 2.41
C SER A 358 -27.46 -3.58 3.43
N ASN A 359 -27.96 -4.17 4.53
CA ASN A 359 -28.59 -3.41 5.62
C ASN A 359 -27.53 -2.61 6.41
N ALA A 360 -26.39 -3.24 6.69
CA ALA A 360 -25.33 -2.67 7.51
C ALA A 360 -24.42 -1.69 6.76
N LEU A 361 -24.36 -1.74 5.41
CA LEU A 361 -23.41 -0.97 4.60
C LEU A 361 -23.29 0.51 5.02
N LEU A 362 -24.41 1.23 5.19
CA LEU A 362 -24.40 2.65 5.55
C LEU A 362 -23.71 2.93 6.90
N TYR A 363 -23.95 2.07 7.91
CA TYR A 363 -23.27 2.17 9.20
C TYR A 363 -21.78 1.83 9.08
N ARG A 364 -21.44 0.79 8.31
CA ARG A 364 -20.04 0.41 8.04
C ARG A 364 -19.27 1.53 7.34
N GLY A 365 -19.89 2.26 6.41
CA GLY A 365 -19.27 3.40 5.74
C GLY A 365 -18.94 4.56 6.68
N VAL A 366 -19.86 4.91 7.58
CA VAL A 366 -19.63 5.92 8.62
C VAL A 366 -18.52 5.49 9.59
N LEU A 367 -18.50 4.21 9.95
CA LEU A 367 -17.47 3.65 10.84
C LEU A 367 -16.08 3.64 10.20
N ILE A 368 -15.96 3.27 8.92
CA ILE A 368 -14.68 3.35 8.18
C ILE A 368 -14.21 4.80 8.00
N PHE A 369 -15.13 5.75 7.82
CA PHE A 369 -14.78 7.18 7.79
C PHE A 369 -14.21 7.66 9.13
N ALA A 370 -14.81 7.25 10.26
CA ALA A 370 -14.26 7.53 11.58
C ALA A 370 -12.91 6.84 11.80
N ALA A 371 -12.74 5.58 11.38
CA ALA A 371 -11.48 4.84 11.48
C ALA A 371 -10.34 5.52 10.71
N ASN A 372 -10.58 5.92 9.46
CA ASN A 372 -9.62 6.65 8.63
C ASN A 372 -9.27 8.02 9.23
N HIS A 373 -10.25 8.71 9.82
CA HIS A 373 -10.03 9.99 10.49
C HIS A 373 -9.14 9.83 11.74
N LEU A 374 -9.37 8.79 12.55
CA LEU A 374 -8.55 8.46 13.72
C LEU A 374 -7.13 7.99 13.35
N ASN A 375 -6.96 7.32 12.20
CA ASN A 375 -5.66 6.96 11.63
C ASN A 375 -4.89 8.17 11.04
N GLY A 376 -5.45 9.39 11.10
CA GLY A 376 -4.86 10.57 10.47
C GLY A 376 -4.84 10.50 8.94
N TYR A 377 -5.60 9.58 8.34
CA TYR A 377 -5.53 9.15 6.93
C TYR A 377 -4.15 8.62 6.50
N TRP A 378 -3.33 8.10 7.41
CA TRP A 378 -1.98 7.60 7.12
C TRP A 378 -1.99 6.49 6.07
N THR A 379 -2.71 5.40 6.29
CA THR A 379 -2.76 4.23 5.39
C THR A 379 -3.21 4.61 3.96
N LEU A 380 -4.09 5.61 3.84
CA LEU A 380 -4.54 6.16 2.54
C LEU A 380 -3.48 7.08 1.88
N THR A 381 -2.65 7.74 2.68
CA THR A 381 -1.51 8.55 2.23
C THR A 381 -0.43 7.66 1.62
N GLU A 382 -0.07 6.58 2.29
CA GLU A 382 0.90 5.59 1.78
C GLU A 382 0.48 5.02 0.43
N PHE A 383 -0.78 4.63 0.29
CA PHE A 383 -1.35 4.16 -0.96
C PHE A 383 -1.29 5.23 -2.08
N CYS A 384 -1.55 6.49 -1.75
CA CYS A 384 -1.40 7.59 -2.69
C CYS A 384 0.07 7.82 -3.10
N LEU A 385 1.01 7.69 -2.16
CA LEU A 385 2.45 7.81 -2.42
C LEU A 385 2.97 6.64 -3.28
N ALA A 386 2.54 5.42 -3.01
CA ALA A 386 2.92 4.24 -3.80
C ALA A 386 2.47 4.37 -5.25
N ILE A 387 1.20 4.74 -5.50
CA ILE A 387 0.70 5.01 -6.86
C ILE A 387 1.44 6.21 -7.49
N GLY A 388 1.67 7.28 -6.73
CA GLY A 388 2.35 8.47 -7.22
C GLY A 388 3.78 8.21 -7.68
N ASN A 389 4.55 7.43 -6.91
CA ASN A 389 5.90 7.05 -7.29
C ASN A 389 5.92 6.12 -8.51
N GLU A 390 5.03 5.12 -8.56
CA GLU A 390 4.90 4.21 -9.71
C GLU A 390 4.57 4.97 -11.02
N VAL A 391 3.64 5.94 -10.96
CA VAL A 391 3.25 6.79 -12.10
C VAL A 391 4.33 7.85 -12.46
N ALA A 392 5.14 8.25 -11.50
CA ALA A 392 6.29 9.15 -11.71
C ALA A 392 7.53 8.42 -12.27
N GLY A 393 7.60 7.09 -12.18
CA GLY A 393 8.82 6.33 -12.47
C GLY A 393 9.88 6.47 -11.37
N ARG A 394 9.47 6.83 -10.15
CA ARG A 394 10.30 6.89 -8.94
C ARG A 394 10.29 5.51 -8.22
N ARG A 395 10.93 5.39 -7.06
CA ARG A 395 11.12 4.11 -6.34
C ARG A 395 9.80 3.53 -5.82
N SER A 396 9.67 2.20 -5.79
CA SER A 396 8.45 1.54 -5.29
C SER A 396 8.37 1.61 -3.76
N ILE A 397 7.31 2.23 -3.23
CA ILE A 397 7.05 2.28 -1.78
C ILE A 397 6.30 1.00 -1.37
N HIS A 398 6.82 0.29 -0.36
CA HIS A 398 6.10 -0.84 0.25
C HIS A 398 4.97 -0.32 1.14
N TYR A 399 3.81 -0.96 1.07
CA TYR A 399 2.65 -0.67 1.93
C TYR A 399 1.75 -1.92 1.98
N ARG A 400 0.70 -1.88 2.82
CA ARG A 400 -0.28 -2.98 2.95
C ARG A 400 -1.57 -2.67 2.17
N PRO A 401 -1.71 -3.14 0.92
CA PRO A 401 -2.88 -2.83 0.09
C PRO A 401 -4.18 -3.42 0.67
N GLU A 402 -4.12 -4.45 1.51
CA GLU A 402 -5.29 -5.11 2.08
C GLU A 402 -6.15 -4.15 2.91
N MET A 403 -5.51 -3.26 3.69
CA MET A 403 -6.20 -2.30 4.55
C MET A 403 -6.98 -1.26 3.72
N VAL A 404 -6.32 -0.66 2.73
CA VAL A 404 -6.95 0.35 1.84
C VAL A 404 -7.98 -0.28 0.90
N HIS A 405 -7.75 -1.50 0.43
CA HIS A 405 -8.71 -2.24 -0.39
C HIS A 405 -10.04 -2.44 0.35
N ALA A 406 -9.99 -2.94 1.59
CA ALA A 406 -11.19 -3.17 2.41
C ALA A 406 -11.94 -1.87 2.76
N ASP A 407 -11.21 -0.79 3.07
CA ASP A 407 -11.77 0.54 3.32
C ASP A 407 -12.47 1.10 2.08
N LEU A 408 -11.76 1.16 0.95
CA LEU A 408 -12.28 1.72 -0.29
C LEU A 408 -13.41 0.87 -0.88
N LEU A 409 -13.37 -0.46 -0.74
CA LEU A 409 -14.49 -1.34 -1.12
C LEU A 409 -15.72 -1.02 -0.28
N THR A 410 -15.56 -0.87 1.03
CA THR A 410 -16.67 -0.52 1.93
C THR A 410 -17.26 0.84 1.55
N PHE A 411 -16.43 1.84 1.26
CA PHE A 411 -16.89 3.14 0.73
C PHE A 411 -17.58 3.04 -0.64
N PHE A 412 -17.05 2.25 -1.57
CA PHE A 412 -17.63 2.08 -2.90
C PHE A 412 -19.03 1.45 -2.82
N MET A 413 -19.17 0.40 -2.00
CA MET A 413 -20.45 -0.28 -1.76
C MET A 413 -21.45 0.64 -1.04
N ASN A 414 -20.97 1.56 -0.21
CA ASN A 414 -21.78 2.64 0.36
C ASN A 414 -22.34 3.58 -0.69
N VAL A 415 -21.49 4.10 -1.60
CA VAL A 415 -21.94 4.99 -2.68
C VAL A 415 -22.88 4.24 -3.63
N ALA A 416 -22.60 2.97 -3.96
CA ALA A 416 -23.51 2.12 -4.73
C ALA A 416 -24.88 1.96 -4.03
N SER A 417 -24.90 1.76 -2.70
CA SER A 417 -26.15 1.72 -1.93
C SER A 417 -26.93 3.04 -2.02
N ILE A 418 -26.27 4.19 -1.81
CA ILE A 418 -26.88 5.52 -1.94
C ILE A 418 -27.48 5.74 -3.34
N LEU A 419 -26.74 5.37 -4.40
CA LEU A 419 -27.22 5.44 -5.78
C LEU A 419 -28.44 4.52 -5.99
N SER A 420 -28.45 3.34 -5.40
CA SER A 420 -29.60 2.42 -5.46
C SER A 420 -30.86 3.04 -4.87
N TYR A 421 -30.76 3.71 -3.71
CA TYR A 421 -31.88 4.44 -3.10
C TYR A 421 -32.30 5.67 -3.91
N LEU A 422 -31.34 6.49 -4.37
CA LEU A 422 -31.60 7.69 -5.17
C LEU A 422 -32.33 7.36 -6.48
N PHE A 423 -31.84 6.36 -7.22
CA PHE A 423 -32.46 5.91 -8.45
C PHE A 423 -33.64 4.95 -8.22
N ARG A 424 -33.92 4.50 -6.99
CA ARG A 424 -34.97 3.51 -6.68
C ARG A 424 -34.83 2.23 -7.52
N GLU A 425 -33.60 1.72 -7.62
CA GLU A 425 -33.25 0.53 -8.40
C GLU A 425 -32.16 -0.29 -7.71
N ARG A 426 -32.43 -1.58 -7.45
CA ARG A 426 -31.47 -2.52 -6.82
C ARG A 426 -30.23 -2.71 -7.70
N ILE A 427 -29.04 -2.54 -7.13
CA ILE A 427 -27.77 -2.82 -7.82
C ILE A 427 -27.33 -4.24 -7.50
N ASP A 428 -26.91 -4.99 -8.51
CA ASP A 428 -26.49 -6.37 -8.31
C ASP A 428 -25.14 -6.44 -7.56
N PRO A 429 -24.99 -7.28 -6.52
CA PRO A 429 -23.74 -7.36 -5.76
C PRO A 429 -22.53 -7.78 -6.60
N VAL A 430 -22.71 -8.71 -7.55
CA VAL A 430 -21.63 -9.14 -8.43
C VAL A 430 -21.15 -7.96 -9.28
N LEU A 431 -22.09 -7.21 -9.87
CA LEU A 431 -21.76 -6.03 -10.68
C LEU A 431 -21.06 -4.94 -9.85
N ALA A 432 -21.52 -4.67 -8.63
CA ALA A 432 -20.93 -3.65 -7.77
C ALA A 432 -19.49 -4.03 -7.33
N CYS A 433 -19.28 -5.26 -6.86
CA CYS A 433 -17.95 -5.74 -6.48
C CYS A 433 -17.01 -5.81 -7.69
N THR A 434 -17.42 -6.38 -8.83
CA THR A 434 -16.59 -6.42 -10.04
C THR A 434 -16.22 -5.03 -10.56
N ALA A 435 -17.13 -4.04 -10.46
CA ALA A 435 -16.84 -2.66 -10.82
C ALA A 435 -15.76 -2.03 -9.90
N PHE A 436 -15.81 -2.30 -8.59
CA PHE A 436 -14.77 -1.87 -7.66
C PHE A 436 -13.42 -2.55 -7.95
N GLU A 437 -13.41 -3.89 -8.04
CA GLU A 437 -12.18 -4.66 -8.24
C GLU A 437 -11.46 -4.26 -9.53
N PHE A 438 -12.21 -3.97 -10.60
CA PHE A 438 -11.63 -3.44 -11.83
C PHE A 438 -10.99 -2.06 -11.64
N GLY A 439 -11.69 -1.14 -10.96
CA GLY A 439 -11.18 0.20 -10.66
C GLY A 439 -9.98 0.21 -9.71
N PHE A 440 -9.91 -0.74 -8.78
CA PHE A 440 -8.77 -0.91 -7.87
C PHE A 440 -7.59 -1.61 -8.53
N ALA A 441 -7.83 -2.67 -9.32
CA ALA A 441 -6.77 -3.39 -10.02
C ALA A 441 -6.04 -2.48 -11.01
N TYR A 442 -6.78 -1.79 -11.89
CA TYR A 442 -6.24 -0.92 -12.93
C TYR A 442 -6.01 0.55 -12.48
N ARG A 443 -5.85 0.78 -11.17
CA ARG A 443 -5.77 2.14 -10.59
C ARG A 443 -4.60 2.95 -11.15
N VAL A 444 -3.46 2.31 -11.43
CA VAL A 444 -2.23 2.96 -11.91
C VAL A 444 -2.39 3.35 -13.39
N GLU A 445 -2.99 2.47 -14.19
CA GLU A 445 -3.25 2.68 -15.61
C GLU A 445 -4.34 3.75 -15.82
N ILE A 446 -5.37 3.80 -14.97
CA ILE A 446 -6.40 4.84 -14.99
C ILE A 446 -5.79 6.22 -14.68
N VAL A 447 -4.96 6.33 -13.64
CA VAL A 447 -4.26 7.58 -13.30
C VAL A 447 -3.30 7.98 -14.43
N SER A 448 -2.52 7.03 -14.96
CA SER A 448 -1.56 7.27 -16.04
C SER A 448 -2.21 7.70 -17.35
N GLY A 449 -3.37 7.15 -17.68
CA GLY A 449 -4.14 7.47 -18.88
C GLY A 449 -4.80 8.86 -18.87
N MET A 450 -4.87 9.53 -17.72
CA MET A 450 -5.51 10.83 -17.55
C MET A 450 -4.51 11.88 -17.06
N SER A 451 -4.00 12.72 -17.96
CA SER A 451 -2.96 13.73 -17.67
C SER A 451 -3.27 14.62 -16.45
N SER A 452 -4.52 15.06 -16.28
CA SER A 452 -4.94 15.85 -15.12
C SER A 452 -4.81 15.11 -13.78
N LEU A 453 -5.07 13.79 -13.76
CA LEU A 453 -4.91 12.96 -12.56
C LEU A 453 -3.44 12.65 -12.34
N ARG A 454 -2.71 12.23 -13.38
CA ARG A 454 -1.26 12.01 -13.36
C ARG A 454 -0.51 13.21 -12.76
N ASN A 455 -0.80 14.43 -13.20
CA ASN A 455 -0.11 15.63 -12.72
C ASN A 455 -0.35 15.91 -11.23
N VAL A 456 -1.53 15.57 -10.68
CA VAL A 456 -1.82 15.72 -9.24
C VAL A 456 -1.16 14.61 -8.43
N VAL A 457 -1.25 13.37 -8.89
CA VAL A 457 -0.79 12.19 -8.14
C VAL A 457 0.74 12.06 -8.18
N ALA A 458 1.35 12.14 -9.37
CA ALA A 458 2.81 12.17 -9.50
C ALA A 458 3.40 13.46 -8.89
N GLY A 459 2.76 14.62 -9.09
CA GLY A 459 3.20 15.89 -8.53
C GLY A 459 3.09 16.00 -6.99
N PHE A 460 2.33 15.09 -6.34
CA PHE A 460 2.35 14.94 -4.88
C PHE A 460 3.53 14.07 -4.43
N ALA A 461 3.74 12.90 -5.04
CA ALA A 461 4.87 12.04 -4.74
C ALA A 461 6.23 12.71 -5.00
N GLU A 462 6.32 13.49 -6.09
CA GLU A 462 7.50 14.28 -6.43
C GLU A 462 7.81 15.32 -5.34
N LYS A 463 6.79 16.03 -4.83
CA LYS A 463 6.97 16.98 -3.72
C LYS A 463 7.35 16.30 -2.42
N ASP A 464 6.77 15.14 -2.13
CA ASP A 464 7.08 14.36 -0.94
C ASP A 464 8.53 13.85 -0.98
N HIS A 465 8.99 13.37 -2.12
CA HIS A 465 10.40 13.03 -2.37
C HIS A 465 11.31 14.20 -1.97
N TRP A 466 11.12 15.40 -2.55
CA TRP A 466 11.96 16.57 -2.24
C TRP A 466 11.90 17.09 -0.79
N LEU A 467 10.96 16.65 0.05
CA LEU A 467 10.95 17.01 1.48
C LEU A 467 12.02 16.30 2.30
N GLY A 468 12.55 15.15 1.83
CA GLY A 468 13.62 14.42 2.50
C GLY A 468 14.98 15.12 2.45
N LEU A 469 15.16 16.01 1.47
CA LEU A 469 16.36 16.83 1.30
C LEU A 469 16.35 17.99 2.31
N ILE A 470 17.33 18.02 3.22
CA ILE A 470 17.38 19.06 4.25
C ILE A 470 17.82 20.40 3.64
N ASN A 471 16.84 21.30 3.49
CA ASN A 471 17.07 22.68 3.09
C ASN A 471 17.71 23.48 4.24
N VAL A 472 18.86 24.10 3.98
CA VAL A 472 19.67 24.82 4.96
C VAL A 472 19.87 26.29 4.56
N SER A 473 20.27 27.11 5.53
CA SER A 473 20.55 28.52 5.26
C SER A 473 21.72 28.70 4.25
N PRO A 474 21.76 29.78 3.46
CA PRO A 474 22.86 30.07 2.53
C PRO A 474 24.24 30.25 3.18
N PHE A 475 24.34 30.20 4.51
CA PHE A 475 25.61 30.06 5.21
C PHE A 475 26.08 28.60 5.23
N LEU A 476 25.21 27.67 5.62
CA LEU A 476 25.51 26.23 5.67
C LEU A 476 25.74 25.64 4.27
N THR A 477 25.00 26.07 3.26
CA THR A 477 25.21 25.66 1.85
C THR A 477 26.59 26.06 1.28
N ARG A 478 27.36 26.90 1.99
CA ARG A 478 28.72 27.29 1.60
C ARG A 478 29.81 26.48 2.31
N LEU A 479 29.46 25.66 3.31
CA LEU A 479 30.43 24.81 4.03
C LEU A 479 30.77 23.56 3.21
N SER A 480 29.76 22.94 2.62
CA SER A 480 29.91 21.78 1.74
C SER A 480 29.01 21.89 0.51
N PRO A 481 29.47 21.45 -0.68
CA PRO A 481 28.63 21.23 -1.83
C PRO A 481 27.78 19.94 -1.73
N MET A 482 28.09 19.03 -0.79
CA MET A 482 27.23 17.87 -0.53
C MET A 482 25.98 18.30 0.25
N LYS A 483 24.86 17.62 -0.02
CA LYS A 483 23.60 17.79 0.71
C LYS A 483 23.34 16.58 1.61
N PHE A 484 22.38 16.70 2.52
CA PHE A 484 21.93 15.60 3.39
C PHE A 484 20.47 15.28 3.12
N TRP A 485 20.15 13.99 3.10
CA TRP A 485 18.80 13.46 2.92
C TRP A 485 18.50 12.51 4.07
N THR A 486 17.31 12.64 4.64
CA THR A 486 16.84 11.81 5.75
C THR A 486 15.30 11.65 5.68
N VAL A 487 14.71 11.12 6.74
CA VAL A 487 13.27 10.94 6.90
C VAL A 487 12.60 12.27 7.28
N HIS A 488 11.49 12.61 6.62
CA HIS A 488 10.81 13.90 6.79
C HIS A 488 9.36 13.79 7.31
N GLU A 489 8.84 14.89 7.85
CA GLU A 489 7.43 15.00 8.28
C GLU A 489 6.54 15.44 7.10
N ILE A 490 5.49 14.68 6.78
CA ILE A 490 4.62 14.95 5.62
C ILE A 490 3.60 16.06 5.94
N LYS A 491 4.02 17.32 5.74
CA LYS A 491 3.20 18.53 5.96
C LYS A 491 2.33 18.96 4.76
N THR A 492 2.54 18.39 3.58
CA THR A 492 1.83 18.74 2.35
C THR A 492 0.32 18.45 2.47
N ASP A 493 -0.56 19.28 1.92
CA ASP A 493 -2.01 18.97 1.91
C ASP A 493 -2.29 17.72 1.04
N ARG A 494 -2.78 16.67 1.71
CA ARG A 494 -3.04 15.34 1.14
C ARG A 494 -4.41 15.25 0.46
N LYS A 495 -5.33 16.20 0.70
CA LYS A 495 -6.69 16.15 0.15
C LYS A 495 -6.74 16.08 -1.39
N PRO A 496 -5.93 16.83 -2.16
CA PRO A 496 -6.01 16.79 -3.62
C PRO A 496 -5.62 15.43 -4.20
N VAL A 497 -4.55 14.81 -3.68
CA VAL A 497 -4.12 13.48 -4.13
C VAL A 497 -5.10 12.40 -3.72
N VAL A 498 -5.62 12.43 -2.49
CA VAL A 498 -6.66 11.50 -2.01
C VAL A 498 -7.91 11.57 -2.89
N ILE A 499 -8.40 12.78 -3.19
CA ILE A 499 -9.57 12.97 -4.07
C ILE A 499 -9.28 12.45 -5.48
N ALA A 500 -8.10 12.74 -6.06
CA ALA A 500 -7.73 12.26 -7.38
C ALA A 500 -7.67 10.71 -7.45
N THR A 501 -6.99 10.08 -6.49
CA THR A 501 -6.89 8.61 -6.41
C THR A 501 -8.24 7.94 -6.19
N VAL A 502 -9.06 8.44 -5.27
CA VAL A 502 -10.40 7.89 -5.02
C VAL A 502 -11.31 8.06 -6.25
N LEU A 503 -11.31 9.23 -6.91
CA LEU A 503 -12.07 9.44 -8.15
C LEU A 503 -11.62 8.52 -9.29
N SER A 504 -10.34 8.16 -9.35
CA SER A 504 -9.79 7.22 -10.33
C SER A 504 -10.41 5.83 -10.16
N ILE A 505 -10.37 5.30 -8.93
CA ILE A 505 -10.92 3.98 -8.58
C ILE A 505 -12.46 3.99 -8.70
N PHE A 506 -13.10 5.07 -8.27
CA PHE A 506 -14.55 5.21 -8.24
C PHE A 506 -15.13 5.60 -9.62
N SER A 507 -14.29 5.82 -10.65
CA SER A 507 -14.74 6.09 -12.02
C SER A 507 -15.70 5.01 -12.55
N MET A 508 -15.54 3.75 -12.11
CA MET A 508 -16.40 2.62 -12.43
C MET A 508 -17.85 2.75 -11.91
N ILE A 509 -18.14 3.71 -11.04
CA ILE A 509 -19.52 4.08 -10.66
C ILE A 509 -20.32 4.57 -11.88
N LEU A 510 -19.66 5.20 -12.86
CA LEU A 510 -20.33 5.64 -14.10
C LEU A 510 -20.98 4.44 -14.83
N TRP A 511 -20.32 3.28 -14.85
CA TRP A 511 -20.87 2.05 -15.41
C TRP A 511 -22.10 1.54 -14.64
N LEU A 512 -22.10 1.65 -13.31
CA LEU A 512 -23.28 1.32 -12.50
C LEU A 512 -24.46 2.25 -12.83
N VAL A 513 -24.22 3.55 -12.99
CA VAL A 513 -25.26 4.53 -13.38
C VAL A 513 -25.80 4.25 -14.78
N LEU A 514 -24.92 3.97 -15.75
CA LEU A 514 -25.32 3.58 -17.12
C LEU A 514 -26.14 2.29 -17.12
N TYR A 515 -25.75 1.28 -16.34
CA TYR A 515 -26.51 0.04 -16.15
C TYR A 515 -27.91 0.31 -15.57
N ILE A 516 -28.03 1.16 -14.54
CA ILE A 516 -29.31 1.55 -13.94
C ILE A 516 -30.21 2.24 -14.99
N ILE A 517 -29.66 3.17 -15.77
CA ILE A 517 -30.39 3.89 -16.83
C ILE A 517 -30.88 2.90 -17.90
N ALA A 518 -30.01 2.02 -18.39
CA ALA A 518 -30.36 1.01 -19.39
C ALA A 518 -31.45 0.05 -18.87
N ARG A 519 -31.35 -0.40 -17.62
CA ARG A 519 -32.35 -1.27 -16.97
C ARG A 519 -33.71 -0.58 -16.84
N LYS A 520 -33.74 0.71 -16.47
CA LYS A 520 -34.96 1.51 -16.44
C LYS A 520 -35.58 1.69 -17.82
N ALA A 521 -34.77 2.03 -18.83
CA ALA A 521 -35.23 2.18 -20.21
C ALA A 521 -35.84 0.86 -20.73
N TYR A 522 -35.18 -0.28 -20.50
CA TYR A 522 -35.70 -1.60 -20.85
C TYR A 522 -37.05 -1.89 -20.17
N ARG A 523 -37.18 -1.65 -18.85
CA ARG A 523 -38.45 -1.85 -18.12
C ARG A 523 -39.57 -0.92 -18.63
N TYR A 524 -39.24 0.32 -18.99
CA TYR A 524 -40.20 1.28 -19.54
C TYR A 524 -40.70 0.82 -20.93
N CYS A 525 -39.79 0.45 -21.81
CA CYS A 525 -40.12 -0.10 -23.14
C CYS A 525 -40.98 -1.37 -23.03
N LYS A 526 -40.61 -2.30 -22.13
CA LYS A 526 -41.40 -3.52 -21.87
C LYS A 526 -42.82 -3.18 -21.38
N ARG A 527 -42.96 -2.30 -20.38
CA ARG A 527 -44.29 -1.85 -19.90
C ARG A 527 -45.13 -1.17 -20.98
N LYS A 528 -44.51 -0.42 -21.90
CA LYS A 528 -45.20 0.19 -23.05
C LYS A 528 -45.70 -0.87 -24.05
N HIS A 529 -44.90 -1.90 -24.29
CA HIS A 529 -45.27 -3.03 -25.17
C HIS A 529 -46.38 -3.88 -24.54
N ASP A 530 -46.22 -4.29 -23.28
CA ASP A 530 -47.23 -5.08 -22.55
C ASP A 530 -48.53 -4.28 -22.34
N GLY A 531 -48.43 -2.97 -22.12
CA GLY A 531 -49.57 -2.05 -22.01
C GLY A 531 -50.33 -1.82 -23.33
N ALA A 532 -49.67 -1.95 -24.48
CA ALA A 532 -50.34 -1.94 -25.78
C ALA A 532 -51.18 -3.22 -25.97
N ASN A 533 -50.63 -4.39 -25.62
CA ASN A 533 -51.35 -5.65 -25.67
C ASN A 533 -52.50 -5.73 -24.63
N HIS A 534 -52.31 -5.20 -23.42
CA HIS A 534 -53.35 -5.19 -22.38
C HIS A 534 -54.50 -4.21 -22.61
N ARG A 535 -54.34 -3.19 -23.46
CA ARG A 535 -55.48 -2.35 -23.87
C ARG A 535 -56.50 -3.11 -24.72
N ALA A 536 -56.07 -4.11 -25.49
CA ALA A 536 -56.97 -4.99 -26.23
C ALA A 536 -57.74 -5.95 -25.31
N SER A 537 -57.11 -6.49 -24.26
CA SER A 537 -57.76 -7.44 -23.34
C SER A 537 -58.69 -6.78 -22.32
N ARG A 538 -58.46 -5.51 -21.93
CA ARG A 538 -59.28 -4.81 -20.90
C ARG A 538 -60.72 -4.53 -21.31
N TYR A 539 -61.06 -4.55 -22.60
CA TYR A 539 -62.45 -4.40 -23.04
C TYR A 539 -63.28 -5.68 -22.88
N ALA A 540 -62.64 -6.86 -22.75
CA ALA A 540 -63.32 -8.14 -22.60
C ALA A 540 -63.48 -8.61 -21.15
N SER A 541 -62.79 -7.98 -20.18
CA SER A 541 -62.75 -8.42 -18.78
C SER A 541 -63.48 -7.48 -17.81
N LYS A 542 -64.30 -6.55 -18.30
CA LYS A 542 -64.95 -5.53 -17.47
C LYS A 542 -66.27 -5.97 -16.81
N GLU A 543 -66.65 -7.24 -16.97
CA GLU A 543 -67.93 -7.81 -16.50
C GLU A 543 -67.81 -8.79 -15.31
N CYS A 544 -66.62 -8.97 -14.73
CA CYS A 544 -66.47 -9.76 -13.50
C CYS A 544 -65.36 -9.23 -12.58
N GLY A 545 -65.76 -8.77 -11.38
CA GLY A 545 -64.93 -8.85 -10.17
C GLY A 545 -63.95 -7.70 -9.89
N SER A 546 -64.32 -6.90 -8.90
CA SER A 546 -63.47 -6.01 -8.07
C SER A 546 -62.67 -4.88 -8.74
N GLU A 547 -63.10 -3.66 -8.43
CA GLU A 547 -62.23 -2.49 -8.27
C GLU A 547 -61.33 -2.66 -7.03
N GLY A 548 -60.27 -1.85 -6.88
CA GLY A 548 -59.56 -1.67 -5.60
C GLY A 548 -58.04 -1.98 -5.56
N GLU A 549 -57.24 -0.96 -5.87
CA GLU A 549 -55.93 -0.57 -5.32
C GLU A 549 -55.04 -1.58 -4.53
N ASP A 550 -53.79 -1.70 -5.00
CA ASP A 550 -52.50 -1.62 -4.25
C ASP A 550 -52.36 -2.16 -2.80
N GLY A 551 -53.12 -3.19 -2.41
CA GLY A 551 -53.06 -3.79 -1.08
C GLY A 551 -51.68 -4.36 -0.69
N LEU A 552 -51.20 -3.95 0.49
CA LEU A 552 -50.02 -4.52 1.16
C LEU A 552 -50.32 -5.96 1.64
N THR A 553 -49.30 -6.82 1.65
CA THR A 553 -49.36 -8.15 2.28
C THR A 553 -49.48 -8.05 3.81
N SER A 554 -49.98 -9.10 4.47
CA SER A 554 -50.03 -9.14 5.95
C SER A 554 -48.63 -9.04 6.57
N PHE A 555 -47.63 -9.62 5.90
CA PHE A 555 -46.21 -9.45 6.22
C PHE A 555 -45.78 -7.97 6.17
N GLU A 556 -46.10 -7.25 5.09
CA GLU A 556 -45.78 -5.81 4.95
C GLU A 556 -46.51 -4.97 6.00
N SER A 557 -47.75 -5.31 6.32
CA SER A 557 -48.55 -4.63 7.34
C SER A 557 -48.07 -4.90 8.77
N ALA A 558 -47.51 -6.07 9.05
CA ALA A 558 -47.04 -6.45 10.40
C ALA A 558 -45.61 -5.97 10.66
N THR A 559 -44.71 -6.11 9.68
CA THR A 559 -43.28 -5.76 9.82
C THR A 559 -42.94 -4.32 9.40
N GLY A 560 -43.87 -3.61 8.75
CA GLY A 560 -43.62 -2.31 8.11
C GLY A 560 -42.67 -2.37 6.90
N SER A 561 -42.15 -3.54 6.54
CA SER A 561 -41.10 -3.72 5.54
C SER A 561 -41.67 -3.77 4.12
N ALA A 562 -41.83 -2.60 3.49
CA ALA A 562 -42.35 -2.47 2.13
C ALA A 562 -41.47 -3.20 1.08
N LEU A 563 -41.90 -4.41 0.67
CA LEU A 563 -41.11 -5.33 -0.17
C LEU A 563 -40.71 -4.71 -1.51
N SER A 564 -41.60 -3.89 -2.08
CA SER A 564 -41.40 -3.16 -3.33
C SER A 564 -40.42 -1.98 -3.24
N LYS A 565 -40.15 -1.47 -2.03
CA LYS A 565 -39.31 -0.28 -1.77
C LYS A 565 -37.94 -0.62 -1.20
N ARG A 566 -37.57 -1.90 -1.04
CA ARG A 566 -36.20 -2.29 -0.69
C ARG A 566 -35.25 -2.05 -1.87
N TYR A 567 -34.38 -1.08 -1.70
CA TYR A 567 -33.23 -0.77 -2.54
C TYR A 567 -31.94 -1.05 -1.76
N GLY A 568 -30.79 -0.96 -2.41
CA GLY A 568 -29.49 -1.35 -1.88
C GLY A 568 -28.70 -2.21 -2.87
N VAL A 569 -27.55 -2.72 -2.42
CA VAL A 569 -26.72 -3.64 -3.20
C VAL A 569 -27.20 -5.07 -2.91
N ILE A 570 -28.25 -5.45 -3.63
CA ILE A 570 -28.99 -6.71 -3.48
C ILE A 570 -29.44 -7.22 -4.84
N SER A 571 -29.52 -8.54 -5.00
CA SER A 571 -29.85 -9.15 -6.28
C SER A 571 -31.28 -8.84 -6.71
N GLY A 572 -31.56 -9.01 -8.01
CA GLY A 572 -32.93 -9.01 -8.51
C GLY A 572 -33.73 -10.22 -7.99
N TYR A 573 -34.91 -9.98 -7.41
CA TYR A 573 -35.86 -11.02 -7.04
C TYR A 573 -37.31 -10.54 -7.15
N ASP A 574 -38.23 -11.48 -7.36
CA ASP A 574 -39.67 -11.22 -7.43
C ASP A 574 -40.23 -10.95 -6.04
N ASN A 575 -40.90 -9.80 -5.84
CA ASN A 575 -41.38 -9.41 -4.51
C ASN A 575 -42.63 -10.19 -4.05
N TYR A 576 -43.48 -10.60 -5.00
CA TYR A 576 -44.78 -11.20 -4.72
C TYR A 576 -45.03 -12.44 -5.58
N VAL A 577 -45.78 -13.40 -5.03
CA VAL A 577 -46.29 -14.58 -5.75
C VAL A 577 -47.80 -14.63 -5.55
N VAL A 578 -48.56 -14.70 -6.64
CA VAL A 578 -50.02 -14.83 -6.58
C VAL A 578 -50.41 -16.32 -6.53
N ARG A 579 -51.28 -16.70 -5.60
CA ARG A 579 -51.83 -18.06 -5.49
C ARG A 579 -53.27 -17.98 -5.02
N ASN A 580 -54.18 -18.66 -5.74
CA ASN A 580 -55.62 -18.69 -5.44
C ASN A 580 -56.20 -17.27 -5.24
N ASP A 581 -55.89 -16.37 -6.17
CA ASP A 581 -56.29 -14.95 -6.18
C ASP A 581 -55.84 -14.11 -4.96
N LYS A 582 -54.94 -14.64 -4.13
CA LYS A 582 -54.28 -13.94 -3.01
C LYS A 582 -52.81 -13.66 -3.30
N ARG A 583 -52.34 -12.50 -2.83
CA ARG A 583 -50.96 -12.01 -2.97
C ARG A 583 -50.14 -12.46 -1.77
N TYR A 584 -49.04 -13.18 -2.00
CA TYR A 584 -48.10 -13.59 -0.96
C TYR A 584 -46.73 -12.92 -1.17
N ALA A 585 -46.05 -12.59 -0.08
CA ALA A 585 -44.62 -12.28 -0.08
C ALA A 585 -43.82 -13.50 -0.57
N SER A 586 -42.88 -13.29 -1.49
CA SER A 586 -42.01 -14.37 -1.96
C SER A 586 -40.98 -14.77 -0.89
N ILE A 587 -40.43 -15.98 -1.01
CA ILE A 587 -39.39 -16.47 -0.10
C ILE A 587 -38.14 -15.57 -0.14
N ASP A 588 -37.71 -15.14 -1.33
CA ASP A 588 -36.58 -14.21 -1.50
C ASP A 588 -36.92 -12.84 -0.89
N ALA A 589 -38.19 -12.42 -0.96
CA ALA A 589 -38.65 -11.15 -0.44
C ALA A 589 -38.76 -11.13 1.09
N VAL A 590 -39.15 -12.24 1.73
CA VAL A 590 -39.12 -12.40 3.20
C VAL A 590 -37.67 -12.48 3.69
N TYR A 591 -36.85 -13.32 3.05
CA TYR A 591 -35.45 -13.51 3.45
C TYR A 591 -34.62 -12.23 3.31
N GLY A 592 -34.76 -11.49 2.21
CA GLY A 592 -33.76 -10.49 1.83
C GLY A 592 -34.23 -9.05 1.65
N ASN A 593 -35.10 -8.42 2.46
CA ASN A 593 -35.79 -8.80 3.70
C ASN A 593 -34.96 -8.53 4.97
N GLY A 594 -34.30 -9.55 5.50
CA GLY A 594 -33.80 -9.60 6.87
C GLY A 594 -34.73 -10.36 7.81
N PHE A 595 -35.58 -11.28 7.30
CA PHE A 595 -36.45 -12.11 8.14
C PHE A 595 -36.34 -13.61 7.85
N LEU A 596 -36.40 -14.41 8.91
CA LEU A 596 -36.38 -15.86 8.89
C LEU A 596 -37.54 -16.46 9.69
N VAL A 597 -37.93 -17.68 9.35
CA VAL A 597 -39.09 -18.37 9.92
C VAL A 597 -38.65 -19.56 10.76
N ALA A 598 -38.89 -19.53 12.06
CA ALA A 598 -38.61 -20.63 12.99
C ALA A 598 -39.81 -21.58 13.09
N ASN A 599 -39.62 -22.82 12.59
CA ASN A 599 -40.59 -23.92 12.59
C ASN A 599 -42.01 -23.56 12.10
N GLY A 600 -42.15 -22.54 11.25
CA GLY A 600 -43.45 -22.07 10.75
C GLY A 600 -44.32 -21.33 11.77
N LYS A 601 -43.81 -21.08 12.99
CA LYS A 601 -44.56 -20.45 14.10
C LYS A 601 -44.17 -18.99 14.33
N PHE A 602 -42.87 -18.68 14.22
CA PHE A 602 -42.31 -17.37 14.55
C PHE A 602 -41.56 -16.80 13.36
N LEU A 603 -41.73 -15.50 13.13
CA LEU A 603 -40.95 -14.68 12.23
C LEU A 603 -39.93 -13.89 13.05
N LEU A 604 -38.64 -14.10 12.75
CA LEU A 604 -37.48 -13.53 13.43
C LEU A 604 -36.77 -12.55 12.49
N SER A 605 -36.24 -11.44 12.99
CA SER A 605 -35.24 -10.65 12.25
C SER A 605 -33.94 -11.44 12.17
N THR A 606 -33.19 -11.34 11.06
CA THR A 606 -31.84 -11.94 10.94
C THR A 606 -30.85 -11.30 11.92
N GLU A 607 -30.94 -9.97 12.07
CA GLU A 607 -30.07 -9.15 12.93
C GLU A 607 -30.21 -9.53 14.42
N ASP A 608 -31.37 -10.08 14.81
CA ASP A 608 -31.63 -10.52 16.19
C ASP A 608 -31.11 -11.94 16.49
N ILE A 609 -30.73 -12.75 15.48
CA ILE A 609 -30.45 -14.20 15.69
C ILE A 609 -29.23 -14.43 16.58
N PHE A 610 -28.17 -13.63 16.43
CA PHE A 610 -27.01 -13.72 17.32
C PHE A 610 -27.40 -13.43 18.77
N SER A 611 -28.09 -12.31 18.98
CA SER A 611 -28.56 -11.88 20.30
C SER A 611 -29.53 -12.88 20.93
N LEU A 612 -30.45 -13.47 20.14
CA LEU A 612 -31.33 -14.57 20.56
C LEU A 612 -30.55 -15.80 21.01
N LEU A 613 -29.52 -16.20 20.26
CA LEU A 613 -28.69 -17.35 20.59
C LEU A 613 -27.93 -17.11 21.90
N VAL A 614 -27.30 -15.95 22.07
CA VAL A 614 -26.59 -15.59 23.31
C VAL A 614 -27.56 -15.49 24.50
N MET A 615 -28.73 -14.86 24.35
CA MET A 615 -29.77 -14.80 25.41
C MET A 615 -30.23 -16.19 25.85
N LYS A 616 -30.31 -17.14 24.92
CA LYS A 616 -30.78 -18.51 25.17
C LYS A 616 -29.72 -19.40 25.80
N VAL A 617 -28.45 -19.24 25.40
CA VAL A 617 -27.30 -19.95 26.00
C VAL A 617 -27.03 -19.44 27.42
N THR A 618 -26.93 -18.13 27.60
CA THR A 618 -26.66 -17.50 28.91
C THR A 618 -27.85 -17.53 29.87
N ARG A 619 -29.07 -17.68 29.34
CA ARG A 619 -30.36 -17.50 30.04
C ARG A 619 -30.57 -16.09 30.61
N VAL A 620 -29.77 -15.11 30.19
CA VAL A 620 -29.87 -13.70 30.60
C VAL A 620 -30.49 -12.87 29.49
N ARG A 621 -31.47 -12.03 29.83
CA ARG A 621 -32.02 -11.03 28.92
C ARG A 621 -31.22 -9.74 29.03
N PHE A 622 -30.29 -9.55 28.10
CA PHE A 622 -29.47 -8.32 27.99
C PHE A 622 -30.01 -7.32 26.97
N THR A 623 -30.93 -7.73 26.08
CA THR A 623 -31.57 -6.86 25.09
C THR A 623 -33.06 -7.20 24.91
N ASN A 624 -33.80 -6.34 24.21
CA ASN A 624 -35.25 -6.48 23.96
C ASN A 624 -35.51 -6.87 22.50
N ILE A 625 -35.77 -8.15 22.27
CA ILE A 625 -36.00 -8.70 20.93
C ILE A 625 -37.48 -8.96 20.74
N TYR A 626 -38.01 -8.65 19.55
CA TYR A 626 -39.43 -8.81 19.21
C TYR A 626 -39.60 -9.74 18.01
N VAL A 627 -40.60 -10.63 18.08
CA VAL A 627 -40.88 -11.64 17.05
C VAL A 627 -42.37 -11.67 16.72
N TYR A 628 -42.72 -11.95 15.47
CA TYR A 628 -44.12 -12.01 15.06
C TYR A 628 -44.61 -13.46 14.99
N ALA A 629 -45.81 -13.72 15.48
CA ALA A 629 -46.45 -15.03 15.34
C ALA A 629 -47.01 -15.21 13.92
N ILE A 630 -46.84 -16.41 13.35
CA ILE A 630 -47.39 -16.80 12.05
C ILE A 630 -48.67 -17.59 12.28
N LEU A 631 -49.74 -17.20 11.60
CA LEU A 631 -51.06 -17.82 11.67
C LEU A 631 -51.16 -19.03 10.73
N ALA A 632 -52.15 -19.90 10.96
CA ALA A 632 -52.32 -21.17 10.24
C ALA A 632 -52.60 -21.02 8.72
N ASP A 633 -53.05 -19.84 8.28
CA ASP A 633 -53.25 -19.46 6.88
C ASP A 633 -52.00 -18.85 6.21
N GLY A 634 -50.91 -18.70 6.97
CA GLY A 634 -49.66 -18.07 6.54
C GLY A 634 -49.63 -16.55 6.70
N ALA A 635 -50.65 -15.94 7.33
CA ALA A 635 -50.63 -14.53 7.67
C ALA A 635 -49.72 -14.24 8.87
N VAL A 636 -49.18 -13.01 8.94
CA VAL A 636 -48.33 -12.56 10.05
C VAL A 636 -49.17 -11.71 11.02
N ASN A 637 -49.12 -12.04 12.31
CA ASN A 637 -49.79 -11.25 13.34
C ASN A 637 -49.17 -9.84 13.39
N GLN A 638 -50.01 -8.79 13.37
CA GLN A 638 -49.57 -7.39 13.45
C GLN A 638 -48.96 -7.00 14.80
N THR A 639 -49.20 -7.78 15.86
CA THR A 639 -48.61 -7.53 17.18
C THR A 639 -47.32 -8.34 17.37
N ALA A 640 -46.21 -7.63 17.58
CA ALA A 640 -44.92 -8.24 17.88
C ALA A 640 -44.85 -8.68 19.35
N GLN A 641 -44.35 -9.90 19.59
CA GLN A 641 -44.18 -10.48 20.91
C GLN A 641 -42.74 -10.31 21.40
N LEU A 642 -42.57 -9.79 22.62
CA LEU A 642 -41.29 -9.69 23.30
C LEU A 642 -40.73 -11.07 23.69
N VAL A 643 -39.47 -11.33 23.34
CA VAL A 643 -38.79 -12.62 23.57
C VAL A 643 -38.10 -12.65 24.93
N TYR A 644 -38.30 -13.77 25.64
CA TYR A 644 -37.54 -14.19 26.81
C TYR A 644 -36.70 -15.43 26.45
N PRO A 645 -35.63 -15.77 27.21
CA PRO A 645 -34.76 -16.92 26.93
C PRO A 645 -35.48 -18.27 26.76
N HIS A 646 -36.72 -18.39 27.25
CA HIS A 646 -37.57 -19.57 27.22
C HIS A 646 -38.76 -19.47 26.24
N THR A 647 -38.97 -18.33 25.55
CA THR A 647 -40.12 -18.13 24.64
C THR A 647 -40.07 -19.02 23.39
N ILE A 648 -38.87 -19.29 22.86
CA ILE A 648 -38.67 -20.12 21.66
C ILE A 648 -37.95 -21.41 22.08
N PRO A 649 -38.56 -22.60 21.97
CA PRO A 649 -37.90 -23.89 22.23
C PRO A 649 -36.63 -24.12 21.40
N TRP A 650 -35.73 -25.00 21.84
CA TRP A 650 -34.56 -25.38 21.02
C TRP A 650 -34.97 -26.05 19.71
N ASP A 651 -35.98 -26.93 19.73
CA ASP A 651 -36.51 -27.59 18.54
C ASP A 651 -37.11 -26.64 17.51
N ASP A 652 -37.75 -25.56 17.96
CA ASP A 652 -38.33 -24.54 17.06
C ASP A 652 -37.21 -23.70 16.41
N PHE A 653 -36.15 -23.40 17.16
CA PHE A 653 -34.97 -22.65 16.69
C PHE A 653 -34.06 -23.50 15.79
N GLY A 654 -33.89 -24.79 16.07
CA GLY A 654 -33.19 -25.75 15.20
C GLY A 654 -33.89 -26.05 13.86
N ARG A 655 -35.04 -25.40 13.61
CA ARG A 655 -35.85 -25.49 12.38
C ARG A 655 -36.09 -24.12 11.76
N ILE A 656 -35.11 -23.21 11.87
CA ILE A 656 -35.07 -21.97 11.11
C ILE A 656 -35.06 -22.28 9.59
N GLY A 657 -35.80 -21.48 8.83
CA GLY A 657 -35.94 -21.60 7.39
C GLY A 657 -36.64 -20.38 6.79
N VAL A 658 -37.18 -20.55 5.58
CA VAL A 658 -37.89 -19.49 4.84
C VAL A 658 -39.19 -20.01 4.23
N ALA A 659 -40.24 -19.22 4.32
CA ALA A 659 -41.60 -19.55 3.87
C ALA A 659 -42.21 -18.41 3.02
N LYS A 660 -43.27 -18.72 2.28
CA LYS A 660 -44.15 -17.71 1.67
C LYS A 660 -45.12 -17.23 2.75
N LEU A 661 -45.34 -15.93 2.87
CA LEU A 661 -46.21 -15.31 3.89
C LEU A 661 -47.28 -14.46 3.20
N SER A 662 -48.49 -14.39 3.76
CA SER A 662 -49.61 -13.62 3.18
C SER A 662 -49.49 -12.12 3.41
#